data_AF-A0A0V7ZZE2-F1
#
_entry.id   AF-A0A0V7ZZE2-F1
#
_cell.length_a   1.000
_cell.length_b   1.000
_cell.length_c   1.000
_cell.angle_alpha   90.00
_cell.angle_beta   90.00
_cell.angle_gamma   90.00
#
_symmetry.space_group_name_H-M   'P 1'
#
loop_
_entity.id
_entity.type
_entity.pdbx_description
1 polymer ?
#
loop_
_entity_poly.entity_id
_entity_poly.type
_entity_poly.pdbx_seq_one_letter_code
_entity_poly.pdbx_strand_id
1 'polypeptide(L)'
;MTTFGVKKIATNNFGHSQGWSSFDKYPRQIADVNGDGRDDLIAFGYDNVVVSLGESNGTFGPAFVANNDGFTVSKGDWSSFDKYPRQVADVNGDGRADIIGFGYDKVLVSLGQSNGTFGQALIADNDGFTVSKGDWSSFDKYPRQVADVNGDGRADIIGFGYDKVLVSLGQSNGTFGQALIADSDGFTVSKGDWSSFDKYPRQVADVNGDGRADIIGFGYDKVLVSLGQSNGNFGQALLAKNDDFTVSKGNWSNFDLYPRQVADVNGDGRADIVGFGPDNVQISLGQSDGTFGATTVAKNDDFTVNKGGWNSFDTKPRQLGDVNGDGRADIVGFDQDGTYVALADDNNTTQPGNNERIVGGYLPSWEINGNTDPASIPGDKLTHLFYAFVDVDAQGNIKLNQDTGLDGDIDALKSIKAQNPDLKILVSIGGAGDPDFSPTASNPQSRANFVNSAVQFMRNNGFDGIDIDWEFPKKEENDNYLKLLGDLRQEVNKVSLTDGKDYQLTTALSASPYQLSPSDYGDSPYDLNPAVLKQTSEYVDFINVMSYDYHGPWEQKTNHQAALYKNSNDNSYNSDKLNVSWGIQEYLNAGVDAKDIVLGVPLYSYSWTGVNPGANNDGLLQSGTPVPGENAILYKDLYDKIDTNGYERYWDDSAQVPYVYNSQTQEFSTYEDKQSVLGKIDYLEQQELGGMFFWHLGGDLPINNPDSLVNTAASKLMV
;
A
#
# COMPACT_ATOMS: atom_id res chain seq x y z
N MET A 1 7.73 -4.98 14.58
CA MET A 1 8.00 -3.71 15.29
C MET A 1 7.29 -2.68 14.47
N THR A 2 6.20 -2.09 14.96
CA THR A 2 5.55 -0.99 14.25
C THR A 2 6.48 0.21 14.25
N THR A 3 6.68 0.83 13.10
CA THR A 3 7.54 1.99 12.92
C THR A 3 6.73 3.12 12.32
N PHE A 4 7.15 4.35 12.56
CA PHE A 4 6.63 5.48 11.80
C PHE A 4 7.72 5.95 10.85
N GLY A 5 7.37 6.17 9.59
CA GLY A 5 8.26 6.68 8.56
C GLY A 5 8.74 8.10 8.86
N VAL A 6 9.46 8.72 7.93
CA VAL A 6 10.04 10.06 8.16
C VAL A 6 8.94 11.12 8.34
N LYS A 7 9.11 12.03 9.31
CA LYS A 7 8.24 13.21 9.45
C LYS A 7 8.36 14.10 8.21
N LYS A 8 7.27 14.26 7.47
CA LYS A 8 7.16 15.14 6.28
C LYS A 8 6.14 16.24 6.53
N ILE A 9 6.32 17.38 5.87
CA ILE A 9 5.27 18.40 5.82
C ILE A 9 4.19 17.93 4.84
N ALA A 10 2.95 17.83 5.31
CA ALA A 10 1.82 17.35 4.52
C ALA A 10 1.00 18.50 3.94
N THR A 11 0.91 19.63 4.65
CA THR A 11 0.29 20.88 4.15
C THR A 11 0.68 22.08 5.00
N ASN A 12 0.61 23.29 4.42
CA ASN A 12 0.96 24.55 5.09
C ASN A 12 -0.26 25.30 5.64
N ASN A 13 -1.46 24.72 5.60
CA ASN A 13 -2.73 25.46 5.83
C ASN A 13 -3.24 25.42 7.29
N PHE A 14 -2.74 24.51 8.13
CA PHE A 14 -3.30 24.19 9.45
C PHE A 14 -2.34 24.43 10.63
N GLY A 15 -1.26 25.17 10.40
CA GLY A 15 -0.28 25.52 11.41
C GLY A 15 -0.65 26.72 12.27
N HIS A 16 0.07 26.92 13.38
CA HIS A 16 -0.15 28.07 14.27
C HIS A 16 -0.05 29.42 13.52
N SER A 17 0.88 29.55 12.57
CA SER A 17 1.08 30.78 11.80
C SER A 17 -0.09 31.13 10.89
N GLN A 18 -0.95 30.17 10.57
CA GLN A 18 -2.16 30.35 9.77
C GLN A 18 -3.40 30.69 10.62
N GLY A 19 -3.23 30.89 11.93
CA GLY A 19 -4.28 31.32 12.85
C GLY A 19 -4.82 30.24 13.78
N TRP A 20 -4.30 29.00 13.67
CA TRP A 20 -4.69 27.86 14.48
C TRP A 20 -3.88 27.79 15.78
N SER A 21 -4.00 28.83 16.61
CA SER A 21 -3.04 29.11 17.69
C SER A 21 -3.27 28.34 19.01
N SER A 22 -4.43 27.70 19.16
CA SER A 22 -4.83 27.00 20.40
C SER A 22 -5.86 25.95 20.03
N PHE A 23 -5.68 24.71 20.48
CA PHE A 23 -6.62 23.61 20.33
C PHE A 23 -7.87 23.85 21.16
N ASP A 24 -7.74 24.43 22.36
CA ASP A 24 -8.90 24.79 23.18
C ASP A 24 -9.85 25.73 22.43
N LYS A 25 -9.31 26.71 21.70
CA LYS A 25 -10.16 27.65 20.96
C LYS A 25 -10.47 27.19 19.52
N TYR A 26 -9.46 26.68 18.83
CA TYR A 26 -9.47 26.31 17.41
C TYR A 26 -8.98 24.86 17.23
N PRO A 27 -9.77 23.86 17.67
CA PRO A 27 -9.39 22.47 17.55
C PRO A 27 -9.20 22.11 16.07
N ARG A 28 -8.19 21.28 15.84
CA ARG A 28 -7.90 20.63 14.56
C ARG A 28 -8.08 19.14 14.81
N GLN A 29 -8.75 18.44 13.91
CA GLN A 29 -9.08 17.03 14.04
C GLN A 29 -8.87 16.34 12.71
N ILE A 30 -8.82 15.01 12.75
CA ILE A 30 -8.71 14.14 11.58
C ILE A 30 -9.83 13.11 11.58
N ALA A 31 -10.45 12.92 10.43
CA ALA A 31 -11.51 11.94 10.17
C ALA A 31 -11.85 11.93 8.67
N ASP A 32 -12.27 10.79 8.12
CA ASP A 32 -12.81 10.72 6.75
C ASP A 32 -14.16 11.42 6.63
N VAL A 33 -14.20 12.64 6.07
CA VAL A 33 -15.45 13.42 5.94
C VAL A 33 -16.12 13.26 4.59
N ASN A 34 -15.47 12.61 3.63
CA ASN A 34 -15.96 12.46 2.27
C ASN A 34 -16.33 11.00 1.89
N GLY A 35 -15.90 10.03 2.69
CA GLY A 35 -16.14 8.59 2.57
C GLY A 35 -15.19 7.89 1.61
N ASP A 36 -13.97 8.41 1.42
CA ASP A 36 -12.97 7.85 0.50
C ASP A 36 -11.98 6.89 1.16
N GLY A 37 -12.13 6.66 2.48
CA GLY A 37 -11.29 5.78 3.28
C GLY A 37 -10.00 6.43 3.78
N ARG A 38 -9.81 7.73 3.60
CA ARG A 38 -8.67 8.49 4.16
C ARG A 38 -9.15 9.54 5.14
N ASP A 39 -8.42 9.70 6.24
CA ASP A 39 -8.69 10.75 7.19
C ASP A 39 -8.30 12.13 6.61
N ASP A 40 -9.28 13.05 6.63
CA ASP A 40 -9.13 14.43 6.18
C ASP A 40 -8.73 15.35 7.34
N LEU A 41 -8.20 16.55 7.06
CA LEU A 41 -8.02 17.57 8.09
C LEU A 41 -9.29 18.40 8.27
N ILE A 42 -9.77 18.54 9.50
CA ILE A 42 -10.88 19.41 9.88
C ILE A 42 -10.41 20.42 10.91
N ALA A 43 -10.65 21.72 10.69
CA ALA A 43 -10.31 22.74 11.65
C ALA A 43 -11.43 23.74 11.91
N PHE A 44 -11.68 23.97 13.19
CA PHE A 44 -12.77 24.79 13.68
C PHE A 44 -12.29 26.21 13.98
N GLY A 45 -12.47 27.12 13.03
CA GLY A 45 -11.95 28.48 13.10
C GLY A 45 -12.85 29.46 13.85
N TYR A 46 -12.45 30.73 13.78
CA TYR A 46 -13.25 31.82 14.34
C TYR A 46 -14.59 31.99 13.61
N ASP A 47 -14.57 32.01 12.26
CA ASP A 47 -15.76 32.22 11.43
C ASP A 47 -16.21 31.01 10.62
N ASN A 48 -15.28 30.12 10.27
CA ASN A 48 -15.48 29.00 9.35
C ASN A 48 -14.97 27.68 9.94
N VAL A 49 -15.59 26.57 9.55
CA VAL A 49 -14.95 25.25 9.58
C VAL A 49 -14.22 25.05 8.24
N VAL A 50 -12.96 24.65 8.29
CA VAL A 50 -12.09 24.47 7.13
C VAL A 50 -11.70 23.01 7.02
N VAL A 51 -11.77 22.45 5.81
CA VAL A 51 -11.37 21.06 5.52
C VAL A 51 -10.27 21.04 4.46
N SER A 52 -9.39 20.04 4.55
CA SER A 52 -8.38 19.67 3.55
C SER A 52 -8.49 18.17 3.34
N LEU A 53 -8.80 17.72 2.13
CA LEU A 53 -8.99 16.29 1.88
C LEU A 53 -7.65 15.54 1.85
N GLY A 54 -7.63 14.33 2.41
CA GLY A 54 -6.48 13.42 2.41
C GLY A 54 -6.17 12.89 1.02
N GLU A 55 -4.87 12.79 0.70
CA GLU A 55 -4.36 12.19 -0.53
C GLU A 55 -3.60 10.91 -0.20
N SER A 56 -3.63 9.92 -1.09
CA SER A 56 -3.02 8.59 -0.89
C SER A 56 -1.51 8.59 -0.60
N ASN A 57 -0.83 9.71 -0.81
CA ASN A 57 0.58 9.90 -0.49
C ASN A 57 0.82 10.43 0.95
N GLY A 58 -0.22 10.53 1.79
CA GLY A 58 -0.15 11.09 3.14
C GLY A 58 -0.08 12.62 3.19
N THR A 59 -0.39 13.31 2.09
CA THR A 59 -0.51 14.77 2.02
C THR A 59 -1.97 15.19 1.94
N PHE A 60 -2.23 16.51 1.87
CA PHE A 60 -3.60 17.03 1.82
C PHE A 60 -3.78 18.03 0.69
N GLY A 61 -4.92 17.93 0.01
CA GLY A 61 -5.31 18.82 -1.07
C GLY A 61 -5.58 20.26 -0.60
N PRO A 62 -6.04 21.16 -1.50
CA PRO A 62 -6.32 22.55 -1.15
C PRO A 62 -7.37 22.69 -0.04
N ALA A 63 -7.09 23.54 0.96
CA ALA A 63 -8.04 23.80 2.03
C ALA A 63 -9.24 24.64 1.53
N PHE A 64 -10.44 24.27 1.96
CA PHE A 64 -11.69 24.98 1.62
C PHE A 64 -12.60 25.14 2.83
N VAL A 65 -13.54 26.09 2.74
CA VAL A 65 -14.57 26.30 3.78
C VAL A 65 -15.64 25.21 3.64
N ALA A 66 -15.70 24.31 4.63
CA ALA A 66 -16.57 23.14 4.62
C ALA A 66 -17.92 23.38 5.29
N ASN A 67 -18.00 24.35 6.22
CA ASN A 67 -19.25 24.73 6.87
C ASN A 67 -19.14 26.13 7.51
N ASN A 68 -20.29 26.80 7.65
CA ASN A 68 -20.43 28.15 8.14
C ASN A 68 -21.53 28.33 9.21
N ASP A 69 -22.11 27.27 9.74
CA ASP A 69 -23.49 27.29 10.25
C ASP A 69 -23.72 27.04 11.75
N GLY A 70 -22.69 26.91 12.58
CA GLY A 70 -22.93 26.78 14.02
C GLY A 70 -21.75 26.42 14.90
N PHE A 71 -20.68 25.82 14.37
CA PHE A 71 -19.59 25.22 15.15
C PHE A 71 -18.34 26.10 15.35
N THR A 72 -18.46 27.39 15.04
CA THR A 72 -17.34 28.34 15.06
C THR A 72 -17.46 29.31 16.22
N VAL A 73 -16.34 29.92 16.63
CA VAL A 73 -16.31 30.82 17.79
C VAL A 73 -17.33 31.96 17.67
N SER A 74 -17.44 32.58 16.49
CA SER A 74 -18.29 33.77 16.28
C SER A 74 -19.78 33.46 16.16
N LYS A 75 -20.17 32.20 15.94
CA LYS A 75 -21.56 31.82 15.61
C LYS A 75 -22.24 30.89 16.61
N GLY A 76 -21.48 30.21 17.48
CA GLY A 76 -22.06 29.24 18.43
C GLY A 76 -21.43 29.24 19.83
N ASP A 77 -20.68 30.29 20.19
CA ASP A 77 -20.00 30.45 21.49
C ASP A 77 -18.98 29.32 21.82
N TRP A 78 -18.48 28.60 20.80
CA TRP A 78 -17.46 27.54 20.87
C TRP A 78 -16.06 28.08 21.20
N SER A 79 -15.93 28.75 22.34
CA SER A 79 -14.76 29.52 22.75
C SER A 79 -13.71 28.72 23.54
N SER A 80 -14.07 27.51 23.99
CA SER A 80 -13.20 26.60 24.75
C SER A 80 -13.66 25.16 24.53
N PHE A 81 -12.73 24.30 24.14
CA PHE A 81 -12.90 22.86 23.97
C PHE A 81 -13.12 22.20 25.33
N ASP A 82 -12.43 22.67 26.38
CA ASP A 82 -12.63 22.16 27.74
C ASP A 82 -14.11 22.27 28.15
N LYS A 83 -14.78 23.37 27.80
CA LYS A 83 -16.20 23.54 28.13
C LYS A 83 -17.14 23.00 27.06
N TYR A 84 -16.82 23.25 25.80
CA TYR A 84 -17.66 22.98 24.63
C TYR A 84 -16.87 22.19 23.58
N PRO A 85 -16.59 20.89 23.82
CA PRO A 85 -15.85 20.07 22.89
C PRO A 85 -16.63 19.93 21.58
N ARG A 86 -15.87 19.95 20.49
CA ARG A 86 -16.34 19.63 19.13
C ARG A 86 -15.59 18.38 18.72
N GLN A 87 -16.28 17.39 18.18
CA GLN A 87 -15.71 16.11 17.77
C GLN A 87 -16.20 15.75 16.37
N VAL A 88 -15.50 14.83 15.71
CA VAL A 88 -15.83 14.38 14.36
C VAL A 88 -15.93 12.85 14.36
N ALA A 89 -17.07 12.30 13.95
CA ALA A 89 -17.33 10.86 13.88
C ALA A 89 -18.61 10.59 13.07
N ASP A 90 -18.74 9.42 12.42
CA ASP A 90 -19.95 9.05 11.67
C ASP A 90 -21.07 8.65 12.66
N VAL A 91 -22.06 9.52 12.87
CA VAL A 91 -23.16 9.26 13.83
C VAL A 91 -24.40 8.68 13.16
N ASN A 92 -24.43 8.62 11.83
CA ASN A 92 -25.61 8.18 11.08
C ASN A 92 -25.37 6.85 10.32
N GLY A 93 -24.11 6.41 10.21
CA GLY A 93 -23.66 5.16 9.59
C GLY A 93 -23.58 5.24 8.08
N ASP A 94 -23.30 6.41 7.50
CA ASP A 94 -23.23 6.65 6.06
C ASP A 94 -21.80 6.60 5.48
N GLY A 95 -20.83 6.28 6.34
CA GLY A 95 -19.41 6.16 6.02
C GLY A 95 -18.68 7.51 5.97
N ARG A 96 -19.32 8.61 6.37
CA ARG A 96 -18.69 9.94 6.46
C ARG A 96 -18.78 10.47 7.87
N ALA A 97 -17.68 11.06 8.32
CA ALA A 97 -17.65 11.64 9.64
C ALA A 97 -18.47 12.94 9.71
N ASP A 98 -19.28 13.06 10.76
CA ASP A 98 -20.15 14.19 11.05
C ASP A 98 -19.51 15.08 12.13
N ILE A 99 -19.91 16.35 12.22
CA ILE A 99 -19.51 17.21 13.34
C ILE A 99 -20.49 17.05 14.50
N ILE A 100 -19.98 16.78 15.69
CA ILE A 100 -20.72 16.75 16.96
C ILE A 100 -20.20 17.87 17.87
N GLY A 101 -21.11 18.72 18.33
CA GLY A 101 -20.80 19.82 19.23
C GLY A 101 -21.58 19.71 20.54
N PHE A 102 -20.87 19.74 21.67
CA PHE A 102 -21.48 19.73 22.99
C PHE A 102 -21.59 21.15 23.57
N GLY A 103 -22.74 21.80 23.34
CA GLY A 103 -22.98 23.19 23.73
C GLY A 103 -23.44 23.37 25.18
N TYR A 104 -23.84 24.61 25.51
CA TYR A 104 -24.34 24.95 26.83
C TYR A 104 -25.67 24.27 27.16
N ASP A 105 -26.64 24.27 26.24
CA ASP A 105 -27.99 23.73 26.44
C ASP A 105 -28.41 22.68 25.41
N LYS A 106 -27.59 22.46 24.38
CA LYS A 106 -27.87 21.56 23.25
C LYS A 106 -26.63 20.81 22.79
N VAL A 107 -26.83 19.57 22.36
CA VAL A 107 -25.91 18.87 21.48
C VAL A 107 -26.32 19.17 20.04
N LEU A 108 -25.39 19.62 19.21
CA LEU A 108 -25.59 19.89 17.80
C LEU A 108 -24.86 18.84 16.97
N VAL A 109 -25.47 18.44 15.85
CA VAL A 109 -24.85 17.60 14.84
C VAL A 109 -24.96 18.28 13.48
N SER A 110 -23.94 18.15 12.63
CA SER A 110 -23.97 18.59 11.24
C SER A 110 -23.38 17.48 10.38
N LEU A 111 -24.22 16.95 9.49
CA LEU A 111 -23.92 15.71 8.77
C LEU A 111 -22.91 15.91 7.64
N GLY A 112 -21.95 15.00 7.50
CA GLY A 112 -20.95 14.96 6.45
C GLY A 112 -21.55 14.76 5.06
N GLN A 113 -20.98 15.40 4.05
CA GLN A 113 -21.37 15.28 2.65
C GLN A 113 -20.21 14.75 1.83
N SER A 114 -20.50 14.03 0.75
CA SER A 114 -19.50 13.38 -0.12
C SER A 114 -18.49 14.32 -0.80
N ASN A 115 -18.65 15.64 -0.64
CA ASN A 115 -17.70 16.66 -1.11
C ASN A 115 -16.81 17.20 0.03
N GLY A 116 -16.82 16.58 1.21
CA GLY A 116 -16.11 17.01 2.41
C GLY A 116 -16.69 18.26 3.09
N THR A 117 -17.89 18.70 2.71
CA THR A 117 -18.62 19.77 3.40
C THR A 117 -19.62 19.19 4.39
N PHE A 118 -20.24 20.04 5.23
CA PHE A 118 -21.25 19.59 6.18
C PHE A 118 -22.61 20.26 5.96
N GLY A 119 -23.67 19.51 6.23
CA GLY A 119 -25.06 19.97 6.13
C GLY A 119 -25.49 20.89 7.26
N GLN A 120 -26.75 21.33 7.23
CA GLN A 120 -27.28 22.23 8.24
C GLN A 120 -27.21 21.63 9.65
N ALA A 121 -26.69 22.39 10.62
CA ALA A 121 -26.69 22.00 12.03
C ALA A 121 -28.10 21.71 12.56
N LEU A 122 -28.28 20.52 13.14
CA LEU A 122 -29.50 20.06 13.77
C LEU A 122 -29.30 19.87 15.29
N ILE A 123 -30.38 19.99 16.05
CA ILE A 123 -30.38 19.68 17.48
C ILE A 123 -30.54 18.18 17.63
N ALA A 124 -29.51 17.50 18.14
CA ALA A 124 -29.46 16.03 18.25
C ALA A 124 -30.19 15.47 19.50
N ASP A 125 -31.01 16.32 20.13
CA ASP A 125 -31.92 16.08 21.27
C ASP A 125 -31.38 15.17 22.39
N ASN A 126 -30.18 15.46 22.87
CA ASN A 126 -29.56 14.74 23.98
C ASN A 126 -29.04 15.69 25.06
N ASP A 127 -29.99 16.22 25.80
CA ASP A 127 -29.76 17.28 26.77
C ASP A 127 -28.91 16.85 27.98
N GLY A 128 -28.81 15.54 28.20
CA GLY A 128 -28.01 14.90 29.23
C GLY A 128 -26.50 15.11 29.12
N PHE A 129 -25.97 15.57 27.97
CA PHE A 129 -24.52 15.80 27.74
C PHE A 129 -24.12 17.28 27.62
N THR A 130 -25.03 18.19 27.99
CA THR A 130 -24.85 19.65 27.88
C THR A 130 -24.45 20.28 29.21
N VAL A 131 -23.78 21.44 29.18
CA VAL A 131 -23.28 22.09 30.41
C VAL A 131 -24.39 22.47 31.39
N SER A 132 -25.56 22.88 30.90
CA SER A 132 -26.66 23.39 31.73
C SER A 132 -27.54 22.30 32.35
N LYS A 133 -27.46 21.07 31.85
CA LYS A 133 -28.33 19.96 32.26
C LYS A 133 -27.58 18.74 32.78
N GLY A 134 -26.28 18.63 32.50
CA GLY A 134 -25.38 17.67 33.15
C GLY A 134 -24.19 18.36 33.81
N ASP A 135 -23.39 17.61 34.56
CA ASP A 135 -22.22 18.14 35.28
C ASP A 135 -21.01 18.42 34.37
N TRP A 136 -21.21 18.54 33.05
CA TRP A 136 -20.18 18.61 31.99
C TRP A 136 -19.50 19.98 31.87
N SER A 137 -19.00 20.49 32.98
CA SER A 137 -18.43 21.84 33.08
C SER A 137 -16.97 21.96 32.64
N SER A 138 -16.27 20.83 32.46
CA SER A 138 -14.86 20.75 32.04
C SER A 138 -14.60 19.37 31.44
N PHE A 139 -13.95 19.32 30.28
CA PHE A 139 -13.52 18.11 29.59
C PHE A 139 -12.37 17.45 30.35
N ASP A 140 -11.48 18.24 30.94
CA ASP A 140 -10.41 17.72 31.79
C ASP A 140 -11.00 16.87 32.92
N LYS A 141 -12.09 17.30 33.54
CA LYS A 141 -12.72 16.51 34.60
C LYS A 141 -13.73 15.47 34.09
N TYR A 142 -14.57 15.87 33.15
CA TYR A 142 -15.73 15.13 32.64
C TYR A 142 -15.69 15.04 31.11
N PRO A 143 -14.77 14.26 30.54
CA PRO A 143 -14.64 14.11 29.11
C PRO A 143 -15.91 13.51 28.52
N ARG A 144 -16.23 13.97 27.31
CA ARG A 144 -17.27 13.42 26.45
C ARG A 144 -16.57 12.93 25.20
N GLN A 145 -16.82 11.71 24.77
CA GLN A 145 -16.22 11.09 23.59
C GLN A 145 -17.28 10.51 22.69
N VAL A 146 -16.93 10.28 21.43
CA VAL A 146 -17.84 9.77 20.40
C VAL A 146 -17.20 8.56 19.71
N ALA A 147 -17.84 7.40 19.79
CA ALA A 147 -17.38 6.14 19.19
C ALA A 147 -18.51 5.11 19.17
N ASP A 148 -18.49 4.14 18.24
CA ASP A 148 -19.50 3.08 18.18
C ASP A 148 -19.25 2.03 19.27
N VAL A 149 -20.00 2.08 20.38
CA VAL A 149 -19.78 1.16 21.53
C VAL A 149 -20.64 -0.10 21.44
N ASN A 150 -21.53 -0.18 20.45
CA ASN A 150 -22.51 -1.24 20.33
C ASN A 150 -22.35 -2.08 19.04
N GLY A 151 -21.56 -1.60 18.08
CA GLY A 151 -21.18 -2.26 16.84
C GLY A 151 -22.24 -2.16 15.76
N ASP A 152 -23.06 -1.10 15.76
CA ASP A 152 -24.13 -0.88 14.78
C ASP A 152 -23.72 0.03 13.61
N GLY A 153 -22.44 0.40 13.55
CA GLY A 153 -21.84 1.28 12.56
C GLY A 153 -22.11 2.76 12.79
N ARG A 154 -22.69 3.16 13.93
CA ARG A 154 -22.94 4.56 14.29
C ARG A 154 -22.21 4.92 15.56
N ALA A 155 -21.55 6.07 15.55
CA ALA A 155 -20.88 6.54 16.73
C ALA A 155 -21.89 6.99 17.80
N ASP A 156 -21.65 6.55 19.03
CA ASP A 156 -22.44 6.83 20.22
C ASP A 156 -21.78 7.94 21.06
N ILE A 157 -22.50 8.59 21.96
CA ILE A 157 -21.91 9.52 22.93
C ILE A 157 -21.57 8.76 24.22
N ILE A 158 -20.31 8.85 24.67
CA ILE A 158 -19.84 8.38 25.95
C ILE A 158 -19.46 9.57 26.82
N GLY A 159 -20.04 9.69 28.01
CA GLY A 159 -19.72 10.74 28.96
C GLY A 159 -19.25 10.18 30.28
N PHE A 160 -18.09 10.65 30.74
CA PHE A 160 -17.51 10.23 32.01
C PHE A 160 -17.83 11.22 33.14
N GLY A 161 -18.87 10.94 33.91
CA GLY A 161 -19.35 11.81 34.99
C GLY A 161 -18.63 11.63 36.34
N TYR A 162 -19.17 12.28 37.37
CA TYR A 162 -18.65 12.17 38.73
C TYR A 162 -18.82 10.77 39.34
N ASP A 163 -19.99 10.18 39.20
CA ASP A 163 -20.36 8.88 39.80
C ASP A 163 -20.88 7.85 38.82
N LYS A 164 -21.05 8.21 37.55
CA LYS A 164 -21.59 7.36 36.48
C LYS A 164 -20.92 7.63 35.13
N VAL A 165 -20.81 6.59 34.32
CA VAL A 165 -20.58 6.71 32.88
C VAL A 165 -21.95 6.71 32.21
N LEU A 166 -22.17 7.65 31.29
CA LEU A 166 -23.39 7.77 30.53
C LEU A 166 -23.12 7.41 29.07
N VAL A 167 -24.00 6.62 28.46
CA VAL A 167 -23.96 6.30 27.03
C VAL A 167 -25.28 6.73 26.40
N SER A 168 -25.22 7.30 25.21
CA SER A 168 -26.41 7.49 24.39
C SER A 168 -26.14 7.08 22.95
N LEU A 169 -26.98 6.17 22.45
CA LEU A 169 -26.74 5.50 21.19
C LEU A 169 -27.10 6.37 19.99
N GLY A 170 -26.26 6.33 18.96
CA GLY A 170 -26.44 6.99 17.67
C GLY A 170 -27.65 6.44 16.91
N GLN A 171 -28.39 7.34 16.26
CA GLN A 171 -29.54 7.00 15.44
C GLN A 171 -29.26 7.37 13.99
N SER A 172 -29.82 6.61 13.06
CA SER A 172 -29.63 6.80 11.61
C SER A 172 -30.08 8.16 11.06
N ASN A 173 -30.72 9.00 11.87
CA ASN A 173 -31.09 10.37 11.52
C ASN A 173 -30.06 11.41 12.01
N GLY A 174 -28.91 10.98 12.55
CA GLY A 174 -27.88 11.85 13.12
C GLY A 174 -28.19 12.38 14.52
N THR A 175 -29.19 11.82 15.21
CA THR A 175 -29.53 12.19 16.60
C THR A 175 -29.13 11.06 17.56
N PHE A 176 -29.29 11.29 18.87
CA PHE A 176 -28.94 10.29 19.88
C PHE A 176 -30.16 9.86 20.70
N GLY A 177 -30.13 8.63 21.19
CA GLY A 177 -31.14 8.07 22.09
C GLY A 177 -31.19 8.73 23.47
N GLN A 178 -31.97 8.11 24.36
CA GLN A 178 -31.96 8.49 25.77
C GLN A 178 -30.61 8.10 26.40
N ALA A 179 -30.04 9.01 27.21
CA ALA A 179 -28.85 8.71 28.00
C ALA A 179 -29.12 7.60 29.03
N LEU A 180 -28.33 6.53 28.98
CA LEU A 180 -28.36 5.38 29.88
C LEU A 180 -27.12 5.37 30.77
N ILE A 181 -27.25 4.84 31.99
CA ILE A 181 -26.11 4.61 32.87
C ILE A 181 -25.44 3.31 32.43
N ALA A 182 -24.18 3.40 32.05
CA ALA A 182 -23.34 2.24 31.77
C ALA A 182 -22.72 1.69 33.07
N ASP A 183 -22.63 0.36 33.16
CA ASP A 183 -21.99 -0.43 34.21
C ASP A 183 -20.45 -0.39 34.05
N SER A 184 -19.90 0.82 34.08
CA SER A 184 -18.46 1.09 33.98
C SER A 184 -17.98 1.92 35.18
N ASP A 185 -18.39 1.48 36.36
CA ASP A 185 -18.16 2.16 37.64
C ASP A 185 -16.68 2.51 37.90
N GLY A 186 -15.76 1.75 37.29
CA GLY A 186 -14.32 1.96 37.41
C GLY A 186 -13.78 3.23 36.77
N PHE A 187 -14.54 3.94 35.92
CA PHE A 187 -14.05 5.07 35.08
C PHE A 187 -14.59 6.46 35.47
N THR A 188 -15.20 6.56 36.65
CA THR A 188 -15.84 7.78 37.16
C THR A 188 -14.96 8.51 38.18
N VAL A 189 -15.10 9.84 38.30
CA VAL A 189 -14.24 10.66 39.20
C VAL A 189 -14.25 10.16 40.65
N SER A 190 -15.39 9.69 41.14
CA SER A 190 -15.57 9.27 42.54
C SER A 190 -15.07 7.86 42.86
N LYS A 191 -14.83 7.02 41.84
CA LYS A 191 -14.48 5.60 42.01
C LYS A 191 -13.08 5.24 41.47
N GLY A 192 -12.39 6.16 40.79
CA GLY A 192 -11.03 5.94 40.29
C GLY A 192 -10.15 7.18 40.36
N ASP A 193 -9.00 7.14 39.67
CA ASP A 193 -8.02 8.24 39.68
C ASP A 193 -8.44 9.44 38.81
N TRP A 194 -9.57 9.36 38.12
CA TRP A 194 -9.96 10.16 36.94
C TRP A 194 -10.35 11.61 37.22
N SER A 195 -9.57 12.32 38.03
CA SER A 195 -9.84 13.70 38.43
C SER A 195 -9.44 14.75 37.38
N SER A 196 -8.64 14.37 36.39
CA SER A 196 -8.10 15.23 35.33
C SER A 196 -7.68 14.36 34.14
N PHE A 197 -8.10 14.73 32.94
CA PHE A 197 -7.76 14.12 31.66
C PHE A 197 -6.30 14.37 31.31
N ASP A 198 -5.78 15.56 31.67
CA ASP A 198 -4.37 15.87 31.50
C ASP A 198 -3.47 14.87 32.20
N LYS A 199 -3.89 14.40 33.38
CA LYS A 199 -3.12 13.42 34.14
C LYS A 199 -3.54 11.98 33.88
N TYR A 200 -4.84 11.74 33.75
CA TYR A 200 -5.47 10.43 33.67
C TYR A 200 -6.49 10.37 32.53
N PRO A 201 -6.01 10.39 31.27
CA PRO A 201 -6.88 10.37 30.11
C PRO A 201 -7.66 9.07 30.08
N ARG A 202 -8.90 9.19 29.62
CA ARG A 202 -9.77 8.08 29.24
C ARG A 202 -9.89 8.17 27.73
N GLN A 203 -9.74 7.08 27.00
CA GLN A 203 -9.86 7.00 25.55
C GLN A 203 -10.91 5.94 25.22
N VAL A 204 -11.49 6.00 24.03
CA VAL A 204 -12.50 5.05 23.57
C VAL A 204 -12.12 4.55 22.17
N ALA A 205 -11.84 3.25 22.05
CA ALA A 205 -11.43 2.59 20.80
C ALA A 205 -11.60 1.07 20.91
N ASP A 206 -11.77 0.36 19.79
CA ASP A 206 -11.86 -1.11 19.79
C ASP A 206 -10.47 -1.73 19.98
N VAL A 207 -10.16 -2.24 21.17
CA VAL A 207 -8.82 -2.79 21.48
C VAL A 207 -8.75 -4.30 21.36
N ASN A 208 -9.89 -4.97 21.12
CA ASN A 208 -9.98 -6.42 21.02
C ASN A 208 -10.36 -6.92 19.61
N GLY A 209 -10.78 -6.01 18.72
CA GLY A 209 -11.14 -6.26 17.33
C GLY A 209 -12.54 -6.85 17.15
N ASP A 210 -13.47 -6.58 18.09
CA ASP A 210 -14.83 -7.13 18.08
C ASP A 210 -15.88 -6.21 17.42
N GLY A 211 -15.42 -5.09 16.87
CA GLY A 211 -16.21 -4.06 16.20
C GLY A 211 -16.90 -3.08 17.15
N ARG A 212 -16.60 -3.13 18.46
CA ARG A 212 -17.16 -2.21 19.46
C ARG A 212 -16.04 -1.46 20.16
N ALA A 213 -16.23 -0.17 20.35
CA ALA A 213 -15.29 0.63 21.08
C ALA A 213 -15.32 0.30 22.59
N ASP A 214 -14.13 0.13 23.15
CA ASP A 214 -13.87 -0.16 24.56
C ASP A 214 -13.45 1.12 25.30
N ILE A 215 -13.55 1.15 26.63
CA ILE A 215 -12.98 2.23 27.43
C ILE A 215 -11.57 1.87 27.86
N ILE A 216 -10.60 2.73 27.59
CA ILE A 216 -9.20 2.62 28.03
C ILE A 216 -8.91 3.78 28.99
N GLY A 217 -8.41 3.48 30.18
CA GLY A 217 -8.09 4.49 31.18
C GLY A 217 -6.65 4.37 31.67
N PHE A 218 -5.91 5.47 31.60
CA PHE A 218 -4.52 5.54 32.06
C PHE A 218 -4.44 6.15 33.47
N GLY A 219 -4.42 5.31 34.50
CA GLY A 219 -4.42 5.72 35.91
C GLY A 219 -3.05 6.05 36.50
N TYR A 220 -3.00 6.15 37.84
CA TYR A 220 -1.73 6.41 38.54
C TYR A 220 -0.75 5.24 38.45
N ASP A 221 -1.23 4.01 38.68
CA ASP A 221 -0.42 2.77 38.72
C ASP A 221 -1.00 1.63 37.88
N LYS A 222 -2.07 1.89 37.14
CA LYS A 222 -2.77 0.89 36.32
C LYS A 222 -3.30 1.47 35.02
N VAL A 223 -3.26 0.66 33.97
CA VAL A 223 -4.09 0.85 32.77
C VAL A 223 -5.31 -0.06 32.93
N LEU A 224 -6.51 0.51 32.80
CA LEU A 224 -7.78 -0.23 32.90
C LEU A 224 -8.47 -0.27 31.55
N VAL A 225 -9.10 -1.40 31.23
CA VAL A 225 -9.91 -1.58 30.02
C VAL A 225 -11.30 -2.11 30.37
N SER A 226 -12.36 -1.50 29.84
CA SER A 226 -13.74 -2.00 29.95
C SER A 226 -14.27 -2.31 28.56
N LEU A 227 -14.54 -3.57 28.27
CA LEU A 227 -14.92 -3.98 26.92
C LEU A 227 -16.35 -3.58 26.57
N GLY A 228 -16.57 -3.06 25.36
CA GLY A 228 -17.86 -2.70 24.80
C GLY A 228 -18.77 -3.92 24.64
N GLN A 229 -20.06 -3.73 24.90
CA GLN A 229 -21.08 -4.77 24.78
C GLN A 229 -22.13 -4.34 23.76
N SER A 230 -22.70 -5.31 23.05
CA SER A 230 -23.68 -5.06 21.97
C SER A 230 -24.98 -4.35 22.42
N ASN A 231 -25.16 -4.09 23.71
CA ASN A 231 -26.26 -3.30 24.26
C ASN A 231 -25.86 -1.84 24.56
N GLY A 232 -24.65 -1.43 24.15
CA GLY A 232 -24.07 -0.12 24.45
C GLY A 232 -23.56 0.05 25.88
N ASN A 233 -23.45 -1.04 26.63
CA ASN A 233 -22.86 -1.06 27.97
C ASN A 233 -21.39 -1.53 27.91
N PHE A 234 -20.70 -1.54 29.05
CA PHE A 234 -19.35 -2.06 29.17
C PHE A 234 -19.29 -3.22 30.16
N GLY A 235 -18.35 -4.14 29.92
CA GLY A 235 -18.01 -5.21 30.85
C GLY A 235 -17.24 -4.69 32.07
N GLN A 236 -16.99 -5.60 33.01
CA GLN A 236 -16.17 -5.31 34.18
C GLN A 236 -14.78 -4.80 33.77
N ALA A 237 -14.29 -3.75 34.45
CA ALA A 237 -12.96 -3.21 34.22
C ALA A 237 -11.86 -4.27 34.46
N LEU A 238 -11.06 -4.52 33.42
CA LEU A 238 -9.91 -5.39 33.37
C LEU A 238 -8.64 -4.58 33.67
N LEU A 239 -7.70 -5.18 34.38
CA LEU A 239 -6.35 -4.63 34.53
C LEU A 239 -5.51 -5.05 33.31
N ALA A 240 -5.04 -4.08 32.52
CA ALA A 240 -4.11 -4.38 31.45
C ALA A 240 -2.78 -4.88 32.04
N LYS A 241 -2.16 -5.85 31.38
CA LYS A 241 -0.89 -6.45 31.82
C LYS A 241 0.29 -5.48 31.72
N ASN A 242 0.16 -4.44 30.89
CA ASN A 242 1.14 -3.39 30.68
C ASN A 242 0.72 -2.10 31.39
N ASP A 243 1.58 -1.58 32.26
CA ASP A 243 1.39 -0.36 33.04
C ASP A 243 2.48 0.70 32.76
N ASP A 244 3.22 0.56 31.66
CA ASP A 244 4.26 1.51 31.25
C ASP A 244 3.68 2.90 30.91
N PHE A 245 2.39 2.98 30.55
CA PHE A 245 1.68 4.21 30.22
C PHE A 245 1.02 4.91 31.42
N THR A 246 1.36 4.50 32.64
CA THR A 246 0.84 5.07 33.89
C THR A 246 1.71 6.20 34.43
N VAL A 247 1.15 7.01 35.33
CA VAL A 247 1.90 8.11 35.96
C VAL A 247 3.09 7.61 36.78
N SER A 248 2.91 6.54 37.56
CA SER A 248 3.91 6.05 38.52
C SER A 248 5.10 5.32 37.87
N LYS A 249 4.92 4.75 36.67
CA LYS A 249 5.98 4.03 35.96
C LYS A 249 6.60 4.79 34.79
N GLY A 250 5.77 5.34 33.90
CA GLY A 250 6.27 6.03 32.71
C GLY A 250 6.37 7.55 32.85
N ASN A 251 6.01 8.11 34.01
CA ASN A 251 5.95 9.56 34.25
C ASN A 251 4.98 10.30 33.30
N TRP A 252 3.92 9.62 32.86
CA TRP A 252 2.88 10.16 31.99
C TRP A 252 1.90 11.06 32.75
N SER A 253 2.40 12.15 33.34
CA SER A 253 1.61 13.00 34.25
C SER A 253 0.99 14.25 33.61
N ASN A 254 1.19 14.47 32.32
CA ASN A 254 0.80 15.67 31.61
C ASN A 254 0.52 15.37 30.13
N PHE A 255 -0.75 15.33 29.75
CA PHE A 255 -1.22 15.05 28.38
C PHE A 255 -0.82 16.16 27.40
N ASP A 256 -0.77 17.42 27.86
CA ASP A 256 -0.35 18.55 27.02
C ASP A 256 1.09 18.34 26.51
N LEU A 257 1.97 17.74 27.33
CA LEU A 257 3.33 17.38 26.90
C LEU A 257 3.42 15.97 26.30
N TYR A 258 2.74 15.01 26.92
CA TYR A 258 2.90 13.58 26.69
C TYR A 258 1.54 12.91 26.43
N PRO A 259 0.90 13.19 25.30
CA PRO A 259 -0.40 12.62 24.98
C PRO A 259 -0.29 11.09 24.86
N ARG A 260 -1.32 10.41 25.36
CA ARG A 260 -1.54 8.97 25.24
C ARG A 260 -2.82 8.75 24.46
N GLN A 261 -2.68 8.14 23.30
CA GLN A 261 -3.77 7.93 22.35
C GLN A 261 -3.87 6.45 22.01
N VAL A 262 -4.99 6.08 21.42
CA VAL A 262 -5.28 4.68 21.06
C VAL A 262 -5.78 4.65 19.63
N ALA A 263 -5.09 3.94 18.75
CA ALA A 263 -5.43 3.76 17.34
C ALA A 263 -4.71 2.52 16.79
N ASP A 264 -5.26 1.86 15.77
CA ASP A 264 -4.60 0.70 15.15
C ASP A 264 -3.44 1.18 14.28
N VAL A 265 -2.21 1.06 14.76
CA VAL A 265 -1.02 1.51 14.01
C VAL A 265 -0.36 0.38 13.24
N ASN A 266 -0.90 -0.84 13.35
CA ASN A 266 -0.29 -2.03 12.78
C ASN A 266 -1.20 -2.76 11.76
N GLY A 267 -2.46 -2.34 11.63
CA GLY A 267 -3.44 -2.85 10.67
C GLY A 267 -4.05 -4.19 11.05
N ASP A 268 -3.99 -4.60 12.33
CA ASP A 268 -4.54 -5.87 12.79
C ASP A 268 -6.01 -5.80 13.24
N GLY A 269 -6.64 -4.64 13.06
CA GLY A 269 -8.01 -4.33 13.46
C GLY A 269 -8.17 -4.08 14.95
N ARG A 270 -7.09 -3.96 15.72
CA ARG A 270 -7.12 -3.65 17.16
C ARG A 270 -6.38 -2.36 17.44
N ALA A 271 -7.01 -1.49 18.21
CA ALA A 271 -6.38 -0.24 18.58
C ALA A 271 -5.22 -0.46 19.56
N ASP A 272 -4.08 0.16 19.24
CA ASP A 272 -2.83 0.09 19.99
C ASP A 272 -2.65 1.33 20.86
N ILE A 273 -1.94 1.22 22.00
CA ILE A 273 -1.53 2.42 22.74
C ILE A 273 -0.34 3.06 22.03
N VAL A 274 -0.44 4.36 21.77
CA VAL A 274 0.69 5.21 21.36
C VAL A 274 0.88 6.33 22.37
N GLY A 275 2.06 6.37 22.98
CA GLY A 275 2.47 7.42 23.90
C GLY A 275 3.58 8.28 23.31
N PHE A 276 3.38 9.59 23.28
CA PHE A 276 4.40 10.54 22.83
C PHE A 276 5.24 11.02 24.00
N GLY A 277 6.35 10.32 24.28
CA GLY A 277 7.21 10.61 25.42
C GLY A 277 8.12 11.84 25.24
N PRO A 278 9.00 12.12 26.23
CA PRO A 278 9.97 13.20 26.13
C PRO A 278 10.98 12.98 25.01
N ASP A 279 11.48 11.74 24.85
CA ASP A 279 12.55 11.42 23.90
C ASP A 279 12.15 10.41 22.82
N ASN A 280 11.10 9.62 23.06
CA ASN A 280 10.69 8.52 22.19
C ASN A 280 9.17 8.44 22.06
N VAL A 281 8.67 8.00 20.91
CA VAL A 281 7.30 7.50 20.77
C VAL A 281 7.28 6.03 21.22
N GLN A 282 6.35 5.68 22.10
CA GLN A 282 6.20 4.33 22.66
C GLN A 282 4.91 3.70 22.17
N ILE A 283 4.98 2.43 21.75
CA ILE A 283 3.85 1.69 21.19
C ILE A 283 3.65 0.41 22.00
N SER A 284 2.40 0.09 22.34
CA SER A 284 2.04 -1.20 22.92
C SER A 284 0.81 -1.76 22.24
N LEU A 285 0.99 -2.89 21.54
CA LEU A 285 -0.02 -3.41 20.62
C LEU A 285 -1.23 -4.01 21.35
N GLY A 286 -2.43 -3.74 20.83
CA GLY A 286 -3.69 -4.32 21.27
C GLY A 286 -3.68 -5.84 21.14
N GLN A 287 -4.33 -6.53 22.07
CA GLN A 287 -4.41 -7.99 22.11
C GLN A 287 -5.88 -8.39 22.10
N SER A 288 -6.18 -9.54 21.48
CA SER A 288 -7.54 -10.10 21.44
C SER A 288 -8.22 -10.31 22.79
N ASP A 289 -7.47 -10.30 23.91
CA ASP A 289 -8.03 -10.35 25.26
C ASP A 289 -8.43 -8.98 25.83
N GLY A 290 -8.33 -7.92 25.02
CA GLY A 290 -8.58 -6.54 25.40
C GLY A 290 -7.47 -5.90 26.22
N THR A 291 -6.31 -6.56 26.37
CA THR A 291 -5.13 -6.00 27.02
C THR A 291 -4.08 -5.59 26.01
N PHE A 292 -2.93 -5.11 26.48
CA PHE A 292 -1.85 -4.64 25.62
C PHE A 292 -0.58 -5.45 25.83
N GLY A 293 0.18 -5.62 24.74
CA GLY A 293 1.46 -6.34 24.71
C GLY A 293 2.60 -5.62 25.44
N ALA A 294 3.83 -6.03 25.16
CA ALA A 294 5.01 -5.34 25.68
C ALA A 294 5.24 -4.01 24.96
N THR A 295 5.66 -2.99 25.71
CA THR A 295 5.99 -1.68 25.12
C THR A 295 7.23 -1.75 24.26
N THR A 296 7.15 -1.14 23.08
CA THR A 296 8.24 -0.95 22.15
C THR A 296 8.46 0.55 21.91
N VAL A 297 9.64 0.91 21.42
CA VAL A 297 9.96 2.29 21.00
C VAL A 297 9.87 2.35 19.48
N ALA A 298 9.09 3.30 18.96
CA ALA A 298 9.02 3.54 17.53
C ALA A 298 10.36 4.10 17.02
N LYS A 299 10.70 3.80 15.75
CA LYS A 299 11.95 4.27 15.12
C LYS A 299 11.97 5.76 14.79
N ASN A 300 10.85 6.47 14.94
CA ASN A 300 10.74 7.91 14.74
C ASN A 300 10.41 8.60 16.08
N ASP A 301 11.22 9.60 16.42
CA ASP A 301 11.07 10.43 17.61
C ASP A 301 10.91 11.93 17.28
N ASP A 302 10.72 12.27 16.00
CA ASP A 302 10.47 13.62 15.50
C ASP A 302 9.15 14.23 16.00
N PHE A 303 8.30 13.43 16.63
CA PHE A 303 7.04 13.79 17.28
C PHE A 303 7.11 13.90 18.81
N THR A 304 8.32 13.85 19.38
CA THR A 304 8.57 13.94 20.83
C THR A 304 8.88 15.36 21.29
N VAL A 305 8.84 15.59 22.60
CA VAL A 305 9.09 16.92 23.18
C VAL A 305 10.52 17.40 22.91
N ASN A 306 11.51 16.57 23.24
CA ASN A 306 12.92 16.99 23.25
C ASN A 306 13.54 17.02 21.85
N LYS A 307 13.17 16.10 20.96
CA LYS A 307 13.71 16.03 19.60
C LYS A 307 12.86 16.77 18.58
N GLY A 308 11.54 16.56 18.65
CA GLY A 308 10.60 17.14 17.71
C GLY A 308 10.10 18.55 18.06
N GLY A 309 10.26 18.99 19.32
CA GLY A 309 9.78 20.28 19.78
C GLY A 309 8.26 20.35 20.02
N TRP A 310 7.61 19.19 20.23
CA TRP A 310 6.17 19.07 20.48
C TRP A 310 5.83 19.28 21.96
N ASN A 311 5.96 20.51 22.42
CA ASN A 311 5.98 20.87 23.84
C ASN A 311 4.65 21.44 24.39
N SER A 312 3.54 21.29 23.66
CA SER A 312 2.19 21.62 24.11
C SER A 312 1.17 21.07 23.11
N PHE A 313 0.17 20.33 23.57
CA PHE A 313 -0.92 19.82 22.76
C PHE A 313 -1.88 20.96 22.38
N ASP A 314 -2.05 21.96 23.24
CA ASP A 314 -2.87 23.13 22.91
C ASP A 314 -2.33 23.86 21.68
N THR A 315 -1.02 24.13 21.61
CA THR A 315 -0.44 24.84 20.47
C THR A 315 -0.03 23.91 19.32
N LYS A 316 0.49 22.72 19.67
CA LYS A 316 1.02 21.71 18.76
C LYS A 316 0.38 20.33 18.97
N PRO A 317 -0.92 20.16 18.65
CA PRO A 317 -1.60 18.90 18.83
C PRO A 317 -0.99 17.82 17.93
N ARG A 318 -0.95 16.60 18.47
CA ARG A 318 -0.56 15.37 17.77
C ARG A 318 -1.75 14.43 17.80
N GLN A 319 -2.05 13.76 16.70
CA GLN A 319 -3.20 12.87 16.54
C GLN A 319 -2.78 11.63 15.76
N LEU A 320 -3.65 10.63 15.76
CA LEU A 320 -3.48 9.38 15.04
C LEU A 320 -4.68 9.14 14.13
N GLY A 321 -4.43 8.84 12.86
CA GLY A 321 -5.47 8.60 11.86
C GLY A 321 -4.86 8.14 10.54
N ASP A 322 -5.61 7.38 9.76
CA ASP A 322 -5.17 6.75 8.52
C ASP A 322 -5.29 7.76 7.37
N VAL A 323 -4.23 8.53 7.10
CA VAL A 323 -4.32 9.65 6.15
C VAL A 323 -3.96 9.24 4.73
N ASN A 324 -3.41 8.04 4.53
CA ASN A 324 -3.07 7.48 3.21
C ASN A 324 -4.05 6.38 2.74
N GLY A 325 -4.89 5.85 3.64
CA GLY A 325 -5.91 4.84 3.37
C GLY A 325 -5.35 3.42 3.35
N ASP A 326 -4.26 3.16 4.06
CA ASP A 326 -3.59 1.85 4.11
C ASP A 326 -4.09 0.93 5.24
N GLY A 327 -5.07 1.39 6.01
CA GLY A 327 -5.66 0.69 7.15
C GLY A 327 -4.88 0.87 8.46
N ARG A 328 -3.87 1.74 8.51
CA ARG A 328 -3.03 1.98 9.69
C ARG A 328 -3.10 3.45 10.07
N ALA A 329 -3.18 3.72 11.36
CA ALA A 329 -3.19 5.07 11.89
C ALA A 329 -1.77 5.68 11.87
N ASP A 330 -1.62 6.77 11.13
CA ASP A 330 -0.39 7.56 11.01
C ASP A 330 -0.26 8.59 12.13
N ILE A 331 0.95 9.09 12.39
CA ILE A 331 1.10 10.28 13.24
C ILE A 331 0.83 11.54 12.42
N VAL A 332 -0.16 12.31 12.84
CA VAL A 332 -0.45 13.65 12.31
C VAL A 332 -0.17 14.70 13.39
N GLY A 333 0.74 15.63 13.15
CA GLY A 333 1.04 16.71 14.08
C GLY A 333 0.89 18.08 13.44
N PHE A 334 0.29 19.02 14.16
CA PHE A 334 0.13 20.39 13.70
C PHE A 334 1.14 21.30 14.41
N ASP A 335 2.10 21.88 13.69
CA ASP A 335 3.14 22.75 14.28
C ASP A 335 2.99 24.20 13.78
N GLN A 336 4.05 25.00 13.89
CA GLN A 336 4.07 26.42 13.58
C GLN A 336 3.78 26.71 12.11
N ASP A 337 4.38 25.94 11.21
CA ASP A 337 4.37 26.22 9.77
C ASP A 337 3.32 25.43 8.99
N GLY A 338 2.74 24.37 9.58
CA GLY A 338 1.80 23.50 8.91
C GLY A 338 1.51 22.21 9.65
N THR A 339 0.92 21.26 8.92
CA THR A 339 0.69 19.88 9.35
C THR A 339 1.82 19.00 8.88
N TYR A 340 2.27 18.11 9.76
CA TYR A 340 3.31 17.13 9.53
C TYR A 340 2.75 15.73 9.71
N VAL A 341 3.17 14.80 8.85
CA VAL A 341 2.75 13.41 8.88
C VAL A 341 3.97 12.51 8.95
N ALA A 342 3.90 11.45 9.75
CA ALA A 342 4.76 10.28 9.62
C ALA A 342 3.87 9.04 9.51
N LEU A 343 3.96 8.37 8.36
CA LEU A 343 3.12 7.22 8.06
C LEU A 343 3.47 6.02 8.93
N ALA A 344 2.49 5.23 9.32
CA ALA A 344 2.69 3.97 10.04
C ALA A 344 3.17 2.89 9.06
N ASP A 345 4.40 2.42 9.27
CA ASP A 345 5.00 1.35 8.50
C ASP A 345 5.23 0.14 9.43
N ASP A 346 4.58 -1.00 9.20
CA ASP A 346 5.08 -2.30 9.71
C ASP A 346 6.27 -2.81 8.88
N ASN A 347 6.44 -2.22 7.70
CA ASN A 347 7.52 -2.51 6.81
C ASN A 347 8.81 -1.96 7.42
N ASN A 348 9.81 -2.83 7.44
CA ASN A 348 11.18 -2.52 7.81
C ASN A 348 11.87 -1.56 6.79
N THR A 349 11.12 -0.66 6.14
CA THR A 349 11.50 0.19 4.99
C THR A 349 12.23 1.48 5.37
N THR A 350 12.60 1.65 6.65
CA THR A 350 13.58 2.67 7.08
C THR A 350 14.72 2.08 7.92
N GLN A 351 15.17 0.86 7.58
CA GLN A 351 16.60 0.60 7.67
C GLN A 351 17.25 1.21 6.41
N PRO A 352 18.33 1.99 6.52
CA PRO A 352 19.30 2.01 5.43
C PRO A 352 19.81 0.57 5.25
N GLY A 353 19.20 -0.18 4.33
CA GLY A 353 19.63 -1.51 3.90
C GLY A 353 18.82 -2.72 4.38
N ASN A 354 17.51 -2.79 4.10
CA ASN A 354 16.85 -4.03 3.62
C ASN A 354 15.36 -3.80 3.28
N ASN A 355 15.09 -3.33 2.05
CA ASN A 355 13.89 -3.75 1.32
C ASN A 355 14.19 -5.17 0.83
N GLU A 356 13.39 -6.18 1.17
CA GLU A 356 13.48 -7.46 0.47
C GLU A 356 13.10 -7.19 -0.99
N ARG A 357 14.11 -7.18 -1.86
CA ARG A 357 13.90 -6.94 -3.29
C ARG A 357 13.29 -8.18 -3.92
N ILE A 358 12.44 -7.95 -4.91
CA ILE A 358 11.82 -9.04 -5.67
C ILE A 358 12.90 -9.75 -6.48
N VAL A 359 12.96 -11.08 -6.35
CA VAL A 359 13.64 -11.97 -7.30
C VAL A 359 12.57 -12.90 -7.83
N GLY A 360 12.04 -12.53 -8.99
CA GLY A 360 10.91 -13.17 -9.63
C GLY A 360 11.33 -14.15 -10.73
N GLY A 361 10.57 -15.22 -10.93
CA GLY A 361 10.78 -16.11 -12.07
C GLY A 361 9.47 -16.55 -12.70
N TYR A 362 9.33 -16.39 -14.01
CA TYR A 362 8.21 -16.99 -14.73
C TYR A 362 8.49 -18.47 -14.97
N LEU A 363 7.53 -19.32 -14.60
CA LEU A 363 7.54 -20.76 -14.84
C LEU A 363 6.42 -21.09 -15.84
N PRO A 364 6.76 -21.40 -17.09
CA PRO A 364 5.77 -21.76 -18.06
C PRO A 364 5.11 -23.10 -17.75
N SER A 365 3.83 -23.24 -18.08
CA SER A 365 3.00 -24.40 -17.81
C SER A 365 3.45 -25.61 -18.62
N TRP A 366 4.06 -25.37 -19.79
CA TRP A 366 4.69 -26.37 -20.63
C TRP A 366 6.06 -26.86 -20.11
N GLU A 367 6.63 -26.23 -19.07
CA GLU A 367 7.87 -26.66 -18.41
C GLU A 367 7.59 -27.51 -17.14
N ILE A 368 6.31 -27.70 -16.75
CA ILE A 368 5.93 -28.43 -15.55
C ILE A 368 4.83 -29.47 -15.82
N ASN A 369 5.04 -30.68 -15.30
CA ASN A 369 4.11 -31.80 -15.41
C ASN A 369 4.15 -32.70 -14.17
N GLY A 370 3.31 -33.73 -14.14
CA GLY A 370 3.20 -34.65 -13.00
C GLY A 370 4.46 -35.46 -12.64
N ASN A 371 5.52 -35.39 -13.44
CA ASN A 371 6.83 -35.99 -13.14
C ASN A 371 7.91 -34.94 -12.81
N THR A 372 7.60 -33.64 -12.86
CA THR A 372 8.54 -32.58 -12.50
C THR A 372 8.94 -32.76 -11.04
N ASP A 373 10.24 -32.85 -10.78
CA ASP A 373 10.77 -32.83 -9.42
C ASP A 373 10.62 -31.40 -8.88
N PRO A 374 9.80 -31.17 -7.82
CA PRO A 374 9.66 -29.84 -7.24
C PRO A 374 11.01 -29.21 -6.84
N ALA A 375 12.01 -30.02 -6.52
CA ALA A 375 13.34 -29.54 -6.16
C ALA A 375 14.17 -29.03 -7.35
N SER A 376 13.73 -29.25 -8.61
CA SER A 376 14.39 -28.66 -9.78
C SER A 376 14.05 -27.18 -9.96
N ILE A 377 12.97 -26.69 -9.32
CA ILE A 377 12.63 -25.27 -9.31
C ILE A 377 13.37 -24.59 -8.15
N PRO A 378 14.13 -23.52 -8.40
CA PRO A 378 15.00 -22.89 -7.40
C PRO A 378 14.21 -21.99 -6.44
N GLY A 379 13.21 -22.55 -5.73
CA GLY A 379 12.32 -21.79 -4.87
C GLY A 379 13.00 -21.06 -3.71
N ASP A 380 14.17 -21.53 -3.25
CA ASP A 380 14.99 -20.88 -2.23
C ASP A 380 15.82 -19.69 -2.76
N LYS A 381 15.80 -19.48 -4.08
CA LYS A 381 16.45 -18.36 -4.79
C LYS A 381 15.44 -17.38 -5.38
N LEU A 382 14.17 -17.55 -5.08
CA LEU A 382 13.09 -16.71 -5.58
C LEU A 382 12.28 -16.18 -4.40
N THR A 383 11.82 -14.94 -4.51
CA THR A 383 10.77 -14.42 -3.63
C THR A 383 9.40 -14.59 -4.28
N HIS A 384 9.33 -14.56 -5.61
CA HIS A 384 8.09 -14.69 -6.38
C HIS A 384 8.26 -15.69 -7.55
N LEU A 385 7.26 -16.53 -7.76
CA LEU A 385 7.14 -17.45 -8.89
C LEU A 385 5.83 -17.13 -9.63
N PHE A 386 5.92 -16.81 -10.92
CA PHE A 386 4.78 -16.49 -11.76
C PHE A 386 4.46 -17.70 -12.64
N TYR A 387 3.35 -18.38 -12.37
CA TYR A 387 2.91 -19.53 -13.16
C TYR A 387 2.23 -19.05 -14.44
N ALA A 388 2.96 -19.12 -15.55
CA ALA A 388 2.51 -18.69 -16.87
C ALA A 388 2.10 -19.90 -17.72
N PHE A 389 0.97 -19.97 -18.40
CA PHE A 389 -0.17 -19.09 -18.29
C PHE A 389 -1.43 -19.91 -18.01
N VAL A 390 -2.42 -19.18 -17.53
CA VAL A 390 -3.82 -19.57 -17.62
C VAL A 390 -4.50 -18.58 -18.55
N ASP A 391 -5.41 -19.04 -19.40
CA ASP A 391 -6.05 -18.21 -20.40
C ASP A 391 -7.35 -17.60 -19.86
N VAL A 392 -7.85 -16.59 -20.58
CA VAL A 392 -9.21 -16.07 -20.42
C VAL A 392 -10.01 -16.31 -21.71
N ASP A 393 -11.31 -16.53 -21.60
CA ASP A 393 -12.21 -16.51 -22.76
C ASP A 393 -12.96 -15.20 -22.93
N ALA A 394 -13.49 -14.94 -24.13
CA ALA A 394 -14.25 -13.71 -24.41
C ALA A 394 -15.52 -13.50 -23.52
N GLN A 395 -15.91 -14.46 -22.69
CA GLN A 395 -16.98 -14.31 -21.69
C GLN A 395 -16.44 -13.98 -20.29
N GLY A 396 -15.12 -13.84 -20.16
CA GLY A 396 -14.41 -13.59 -18.91
C GLY A 396 -14.28 -14.83 -18.03
N ASN A 397 -14.18 -16.04 -18.59
CA ASN A 397 -13.92 -17.23 -17.77
C ASN A 397 -12.45 -17.64 -17.88
N ILE A 398 -11.82 -17.87 -16.74
CA ILE A 398 -10.50 -18.49 -16.68
C ILE A 398 -10.54 -19.90 -17.28
N LYS A 399 -9.58 -20.18 -18.16
CA LYS A 399 -9.39 -21.45 -18.85
C LYS A 399 -7.98 -21.97 -18.62
N LEU A 400 -7.90 -23.13 -17.99
CA LEU A 400 -6.71 -23.94 -18.11
C LEU A 400 -6.71 -24.59 -19.49
N ASN A 401 -5.76 -24.18 -20.33
CA ASN A 401 -5.41 -24.98 -21.50
C ASN A 401 -4.79 -26.29 -21.00
N GLN A 402 -5.63 -27.31 -20.84
CA GLN A 402 -5.14 -28.67 -20.71
C GLN A 402 -4.66 -29.12 -22.08
N ASP A 403 -3.46 -28.70 -22.48
CA ASP A 403 -2.87 -29.25 -23.69
C ASP A 403 -2.38 -30.68 -23.37
N THR A 404 -3.07 -31.63 -23.99
CA THR A 404 -2.67 -33.04 -24.19
C THR A 404 -2.37 -33.95 -22.99
N GLY A 405 -2.50 -33.51 -21.73
CA GLY A 405 -2.30 -34.35 -20.55
C GLY A 405 -0.83 -34.54 -20.16
N LEU A 406 0.05 -33.66 -20.64
CA LEU A 406 1.47 -33.58 -20.28
C LEU A 406 1.90 -32.17 -19.83
N ASP A 407 1.01 -31.17 -19.88
CA ASP A 407 1.32 -29.77 -19.60
C ASP A 407 0.43 -29.22 -18.47
N GLY A 408 1.02 -28.44 -17.56
CA GLY A 408 0.36 -27.77 -16.45
C GLY A 408 -0.01 -28.69 -15.28
N ASP A 409 0.85 -28.74 -14.25
CA ASP A 409 0.54 -29.39 -12.99
C ASP A 409 0.54 -28.41 -11.80
N ILE A 410 -0.65 -27.89 -11.50
CA ILE A 410 -0.88 -27.02 -10.34
C ILE A 410 -0.60 -27.77 -9.03
N ASP A 411 -0.76 -29.10 -8.98
CA ASP A 411 -0.45 -29.86 -7.77
C ASP A 411 1.07 -29.94 -7.53
N ALA A 412 1.89 -29.89 -8.58
CA ALA A 412 3.33 -29.75 -8.44
C ALA A 412 3.72 -28.38 -7.82
N LEU A 413 3.01 -27.29 -8.14
CA LEU A 413 3.21 -25.98 -7.50
C LEU A 413 2.97 -26.02 -5.99
N LYS A 414 1.96 -26.78 -5.53
CA LYS A 414 1.70 -26.97 -4.10
C LYS A 414 2.88 -27.64 -3.39
N SER A 415 3.54 -28.58 -4.07
CA SER A 415 4.74 -29.24 -3.55
C SER A 415 5.93 -28.29 -3.49
N ILE A 416 6.11 -27.43 -4.49
CA ILE A 416 7.15 -26.37 -4.49
C ILE A 416 6.91 -25.40 -3.32
N LYS A 417 5.68 -24.91 -3.13
CA LYS A 417 5.31 -24.03 -2.02
C LYS A 417 5.52 -24.68 -0.66
N ALA A 418 5.21 -25.98 -0.51
CA ALA A 418 5.42 -26.70 0.74
C ALA A 418 6.90 -26.80 1.13
N GLN A 419 7.81 -26.85 0.15
CA GLN A 419 9.26 -26.83 0.38
C GLN A 419 9.80 -25.42 0.61
N ASN A 420 9.12 -24.40 0.09
CA ASN A 420 9.51 -22.99 0.13
C ASN A 420 8.34 -22.14 0.65
N PRO A 421 8.06 -22.14 1.97
CA PRO A 421 6.85 -21.54 2.54
C PRO A 421 6.77 -20.02 2.30
N ASP A 422 7.92 -19.35 2.22
CA ASP A 422 8.02 -17.90 2.02
C ASP A 422 7.87 -17.47 0.55
N LEU A 423 8.08 -18.40 -0.41
CA LEU A 423 7.98 -18.13 -1.85
C LEU A 423 6.54 -17.80 -2.24
N LYS A 424 6.27 -16.62 -2.79
CA LYS A 424 4.94 -16.26 -3.29
C LYS A 424 4.72 -16.88 -4.68
N ILE A 425 3.64 -17.63 -4.87
CA ILE A 425 3.28 -18.18 -6.19
C ILE A 425 2.04 -17.48 -6.73
N LEU A 426 2.19 -16.73 -7.83
CA LEU A 426 1.10 -16.01 -8.49
C LEU A 426 0.68 -16.76 -9.77
N VAL A 427 -0.61 -16.70 -10.09
CA VAL A 427 -1.11 -17.19 -11.38
C VAL A 427 -1.03 -16.06 -12.40
N SER A 428 -0.27 -16.25 -13.47
CA SER A 428 -0.22 -15.31 -14.60
C SER A 428 -1.29 -15.64 -15.61
N ILE A 429 -2.17 -14.68 -15.86
CA ILE A 429 -3.29 -14.83 -16.78
C ILE A 429 -2.97 -14.05 -18.05
N GLY A 430 -2.97 -14.74 -19.20
CA GLY A 430 -2.68 -14.13 -20.50
C GLY A 430 -1.43 -14.63 -21.21
N GLY A 431 -0.56 -13.68 -21.56
CA GLY A 431 0.64 -13.85 -22.38
C GLY A 431 0.45 -13.43 -23.84
N ALA A 432 1.56 -13.39 -24.57
CA ALA A 432 1.60 -13.07 -25.99
C ALA A 432 0.59 -13.88 -26.82
N GLY A 433 -0.29 -13.17 -27.53
CA GLY A 433 -1.23 -13.76 -28.49
C GLY A 433 -2.62 -14.11 -27.95
N ASP A 434 -2.92 -13.85 -26.66
CA ASP A 434 -4.28 -13.99 -26.12
C ASP A 434 -5.26 -12.99 -26.80
N PRO A 435 -6.28 -13.48 -27.53
CA PRO A 435 -7.21 -12.62 -28.26
C PRO A 435 -8.36 -12.07 -27.40
N ASP A 436 -8.54 -12.55 -26.17
CA ASP A 436 -9.80 -12.49 -25.44
C ASP A 436 -9.80 -11.44 -24.29
N PHE A 437 -8.65 -10.82 -23.97
CA PHE A 437 -8.62 -9.70 -23.02
C PHE A 437 -9.46 -8.49 -23.45
N SER A 438 -9.31 -8.05 -24.70
CA SER A 438 -10.04 -6.90 -25.25
C SER A 438 -11.57 -7.05 -25.16
N PRO A 439 -12.18 -8.15 -25.66
CA PRO A 439 -13.62 -8.37 -25.49
C PRO A 439 -14.01 -8.56 -24.02
N THR A 440 -13.15 -9.16 -23.20
CA THR A 440 -13.41 -9.36 -21.76
C THR A 440 -13.48 -8.03 -21.01
N ALA A 441 -12.49 -7.16 -21.16
CA ALA A 441 -12.38 -5.90 -20.42
C ALA A 441 -13.44 -4.87 -20.84
N SER A 442 -13.77 -4.82 -22.14
CA SER A 442 -14.68 -3.82 -22.72
C SER A 442 -16.15 -4.00 -22.34
N ASN A 443 -16.58 -5.21 -21.98
CA ASN A 443 -17.96 -5.49 -21.57
C ASN A 443 -18.06 -5.67 -20.04
N PRO A 444 -18.91 -4.90 -19.33
CA PRO A 444 -19.03 -4.99 -17.87
C PRO A 444 -19.40 -6.38 -17.34
N GLN A 445 -20.19 -7.15 -18.08
CA GLN A 445 -20.59 -8.49 -17.65
C GLN A 445 -19.43 -9.48 -17.76
N SER A 446 -18.68 -9.49 -18.88
CA SER A 446 -17.51 -10.35 -19.02
C SER A 446 -16.39 -9.92 -18.07
N ARG A 447 -16.19 -8.62 -17.85
CA ARG A 447 -15.21 -8.13 -16.86
C ARG A 447 -15.56 -8.58 -15.44
N ALA A 448 -16.83 -8.50 -15.05
CA ALA A 448 -17.27 -9.04 -13.77
C ALA A 448 -17.10 -10.56 -13.68
N ASN A 449 -17.38 -11.31 -14.76
CA ASN A 449 -17.11 -12.75 -14.79
C ASN A 449 -15.61 -13.05 -14.65
N PHE A 450 -14.76 -12.25 -15.29
CA PHE A 450 -13.32 -12.37 -15.22
C PHE A 450 -12.81 -12.21 -13.80
N VAL A 451 -13.18 -11.12 -13.14
CA VAL A 451 -12.78 -10.85 -11.75
C VAL A 451 -13.20 -12.01 -10.84
N ASN A 452 -14.46 -12.45 -10.95
CA ASN A 452 -14.95 -13.57 -10.14
C ASN A 452 -14.23 -14.89 -10.43
N SER A 453 -14.01 -15.22 -11.71
CA SER A 453 -13.40 -16.49 -12.09
C SER A 453 -11.89 -16.51 -11.79
N ALA A 454 -11.18 -15.41 -11.97
CA ALA A 454 -9.76 -15.24 -11.61
C ALA A 454 -9.54 -15.40 -10.11
N VAL A 455 -10.30 -14.68 -9.29
CA VAL A 455 -10.19 -14.78 -7.82
C VAL A 455 -10.57 -16.16 -7.30
N GLN A 456 -11.63 -16.77 -7.85
CA GLN A 456 -11.98 -18.16 -7.50
C GLN A 456 -10.89 -19.15 -7.91
N PHE A 457 -10.32 -18.98 -9.09
CA PHE A 457 -9.24 -19.84 -9.58
C PHE A 457 -8.00 -19.74 -8.68
N MET A 458 -7.58 -18.52 -8.34
CA MET A 458 -6.48 -18.24 -7.41
C MET A 458 -6.69 -18.97 -6.07
N ARG A 459 -7.85 -18.76 -5.43
CA ARG A 459 -8.18 -19.33 -4.12
C ARG A 459 -8.29 -20.86 -4.15
N ASN A 460 -8.99 -21.42 -5.13
CA ASN A 460 -9.21 -22.86 -5.24
C ASN A 460 -7.92 -23.65 -5.44
N ASN A 461 -6.90 -23.02 -6.03
CA ASN A 461 -5.64 -23.66 -6.36
C ASN A 461 -4.50 -23.30 -5.37
N GLY A 462 -4.75 -22.41 -4.41
CA GLY A 462 -3.80 -22.07 -3.35
C GLY A 462 -2.72 -21.07 -3.77
N PHE A 463 -2.94 -20.28 -4.82
CA PHE A 463 -2.04 -19.20 -5.21
C PHE A 463 -1.99 -18.10 -4.15
N ASP A 464 -0.90 -17.33 -4.16
CA ASP A 464 -0.67 -16.16 -3.30
C ASP A 464 -1.05 -14.84 -3.99
N GLY A 465 -1.49 -14.88 -5.24
CA GLY A 465 -1.94 -13.70 -5.96
C GLY A 465 -2.22 -13.98 -7.43
N ILE A 466 -2.52 -12.90 -8.17
CA ILE A 466 -2.81 -12.90 -9.61
C ILE A 466 -1.83 -11.96 -10.29
N ASP A 467 -1.32 -12.37 -11.45
CA ASP A 467 -0.51 -11.55 -12.35
C ASP A 467 -1.26 -11.41 -13.68
N ILE A 468 -1.41 -10.18 -14.17
CA ILE A 468 -2.07 -9.90 -15.45
C ILE A 468 -1.01 -9.67 -16.52
N ASP A 469 -1.01 -10.48 -17.57
CA ASP A 469 -0.11 -10.31 -18.70
C ASP A 469 -0.91 -10.12 -19.99
N TRP A 470 -1.51 -8.93 -20.13
CA TRP A 470 -2.20 -8.56 -21.38
C TRP A 470 -1.18 -7.91 -22.31
N GLU A 471 -0.86 -8.59 -23.41
CA GLU A 471 0.11 -8.14 -24.43
C GLU A 471 -0.56 -7.72 -25.75
N PHE A 472 -0.94 -6.46 -25.97
CA PHE A 472 -0.91 -5.34 -25.04
C PHE A 472 -2.19 -4.48 -25.18
N PRO A 473 -2.70 -3.85 -24.10
CA PRO A 473 -3.82 -2.92 -24.19
C PRO A 473 -3.53 -1.75 -25.13
N LYS A 474 -4.34 -1.56 -26.16
CA LYS A 474 -4.19 -0.40 -27.05
C LYS A 474 -4.59 0.88 -26.33
N LYS A 475 -4.18 2.02 -26.88
CA LYS A 475 -4.57 3.34 -26.37
C LYS A 475 -6.09 3.48 -26.11
N GLU A 476 -6.92 3.00 -27.03
CA GLU A 476 -8.38 3.02 -26.90
C GLU A 476 -8.93 2.04 -25.85
N GLU A 477 -8.10 1.15 -25.33
CA GLU A 477 -8.42 0.13 -24.33
C GLU A 477 -7.93 0.51 -22.92
N ASN A 478 -7.17 1.60 -22.78
CA ASN A 478 -6.64 2.09 -21.49
C ASN A 478 -7.71 2.16 -20.39
N ASP A 479 -8.86 2.76 -20.67
CA ASP A 479 -9.96 2.87 -19.70
C ASP A 479 -10.53 1.50 -19.31
N ASN A 480 -10.53 0.53 -20.22
CA ASN A 480 -11.03 -0.82 -19.96
C ASN A 480 -10.01 -1.64 -19.15
N TYR A 481 -8.73 -1.47 -19.45
CA TYR A 481 -7.63 -2.07 -18.69
C TYR A 481 -7.64 -1.58 -17.24
N LEU A 482 -7.72 -0.26 -17.02
CA LEU A 482 -7.78 0.31 -15.68
C LEU A 482 -9.03 -0.12 -14.90
N LYS A 483 -10.19 -0.23 -15.55
CA LYS A 483 -11.40 -0.79 -14.91
C LYS A 483 -11.22 -2.26 -14.54
N LEU A 484 -10.57 -3.05 -15.39
CA LEU A 484 -10.30 -4.46 -15.11
C LEU A 484 -9.38 -4.61 -13.89
N LEU A 485 -8.30 -3.84 -13.81
CA LEU A 485 -7.40 -3.83 -12.66
C LEU A 485 -8.09 -3.31 -11.39
N GLY A 486 -8.86 -2.22 -11.49
CA GLY A 486 -9.60 -1.67 -10.35
C GLY A 486 -10.65 -2.63 -9.80
N ASP A 487 -11.47 -3.24 -10.68
CA ASP A 487 -12.47 -4.24 -10.28
C ASP A 487 -11.78 -5.48 -9.66
N LEU A 488 -10.62 -5.90 -10.20
CA LEU A 488 -9.86 -7.03 -9.67
C LEU A 488 -9.22 -6.72 -8.31
N ARG A 489 -8.61 -5.55 -8.12
CA ARG A 489 -8.03 -5.11 -6.85
C ARG A 489 -9.08 -5.07 -5.74
N GLN A 490 -10.27 -4.55 -6.03
CA GLN A 490 -11.37 -4.52 -5.07
C GLN A 490 -11.75 -5.93 -4.58
N GLU A 491 -11.89 -6.89 -5.50
CA GLU A 491 -12.25 -8.26 -5.11
C GLU A 491 -11.08 -9.00 -4.43
N VAL A 492 -9.83 -8.77 -4.85
CA VAL A 492 -8.62 -9.29 -4.18
C VAL A 492 -8.55 -8.79 -2.73
N ASN A 493 -8.67 -7.48 -2.48
CA ASN A 493 -8.67 -6.92 -1.12
C ASN A 493 -9.77 -7.54 -0.25
N LYS A 494 -10.98 -7.69 -0.80
CA LYS A 494 -12.11 -8.29 -0.12
C LYS A 494 -11.85 -9.76 0.28
N VAL A 495 -11.27 -10.57 -0.62
CA VAL A 495 -10.96 -11.96 -0.27
C VAL A 495 -9.75 -12.07 0.66
N SER A 496 -8.79 -11.14 0.59
CA SER A 496 -7.66 -11.08 1.53
C SER A 496 -8.14 -10.91 2.97
N LEU A 497 -9.07 -9.96 3.20
CA LEU A 497 -9.72 -9.76 4.49
C LEU A 497 -10.53 -10.98 4.94
N THR A 498 -11.26 -11.61 4.02
CA THR A 498 -12.10 -12.78 4.33
C THR A 498 -11.27 -13.99 4.74
N ASP A 499 -10.13 -14.21 4.09
CA ASP A 499 -9.28 -15.37 4.31
C ASP A 499 -8.21 -15.14 5.38
N GLY A 500 -8.00 -13.90 5.83
CA GLY A 500 -6.89 -13.52 6.71
C GLY A 500 -5.53 -13.79 6.05
N LYS A 501 -5.46 -13.66 4.72
CA LYS A 501 -4.27 -13.92 3.90
C LYS A 501 -4.08 -12.74 2.96
N ASP A 502 -2.87 -12.18 2.93
CA ASP A 502 -2.51 -11.14 1.98
C ASP A 502 -2.28 -11.73 0.57
N TYR A 503 -3.23 -11.51 -0.34
CA TYR A 503 -3.12 -11.88 -1.75
C TYR A 503 -2.63 -10.69 -2.59
N GLN A 504 -1.63 -10.93 -3.44
CA GLN A 504 -1.06 -9.91 -4.32
C GLN A 504 -1.80 -9.85 -5.67
N LEU A 505 -1.72 -8.68 -6.31
CA LEU A 505 -2.10 -8.46 -7.69
C LEU A 505 -0.99 -7.70 -8.41
N THR A 506 -0.42 -8.30 -9.46
CA THR A 506 0.67 -7.73 -10.27
C THR A 506 0.27 -7.64 -11.73
N THR A 507 1.09 -6.97 -12.54
CA THR A 507 0.91 -6.94 -13.99
C THR A 507 2.24 -6.88 -14.71
N ALA A 508 2.31 -7.47 -15.90
CA ALA A 508 3.45 -7.39 -16.81
C ALA A 508 3.16 -6.37 -17.92
N LEU A 509 4.10 -5.43 -18.15
CA LEU A 509 3.95 -4.36 -19.14
C LEU A 509 5.24 -4.12 -19.93
N SER A 510 5.10 -3.65 -21.16
CA SER A 510 6.25 -3.40 -22.05
C SER A 510 7.15 -2.27 -21.54
N ALA A 511 8.46 -2.38 -21.82
CA ALA A 511 9.44 -1.33 -21.55
C ALA A 511 9.82 -0.50 -22.79
N SER A 512 9.17 -0.72 -23.94
CA SER A 512 9.52 -0.10 -25.21
C SER A 512 8.42 0.83 -25.71
N PRO A 513 8.74 2.04 -26.22
CA PRO A 513 7.75 2.89 -26.84
C PRO A 513 7.43 2.41 -28.24
N TYR A 514 6.16 2.58 -28.62
CA TYR A 514 5.51 1.88 -29.72
C TYR A 514 5.85 2.30 -31.16
N GLN A 515 7.09 2.68 -31.44
CA GLN A 515 7.48 3.00 -32.82
C GLN A 515 8.79 2.30 -33.15
N LEU A 516 8.79 0.97 -33.23
CA LEU A 516 9.91 0.23 -33.81
C LEU A 516 9.96 0.46 -35.34
N SER A 517 8.80 0.48 -36.01
CA SER A 517 8.55 0.99 -37.38
C SER A 517 7.04 0.92 -37.70
N PRO A 518 6.46 1.78 -38.56
CA PRO A 518 5.07 1.63 -39.05
C PRO A 518 4.75 0.28 -39.72
N SER A 519 5.77 -0.50 -40.09
CA SER A 519 5.62 -1.81 -40.75
C SER A 519 5.53 -3.00 -39.79
N ASP A 520 5.91 -2.84 -38.51
CA ASP A 520 6.34 -4.00 -37.72
C ASP A 520 5.26 -4.50 -36.73
N TYR A 521 4.26 -3.68 -36.37
CA TYR A 521 3.24 -4.04 -35.35
C TYR A 521 1.79 -3.62 -35.68
N GLY A 522 1.48 -3.23 -36.93
CA GLY A 522 0.10 -2.90 -37.36
C GLY A 522 -0.44 -1.53 -36.91
N ASP A 523 -1.75 -1.31 -37.09
CA ASP A 523 -2.41 0.01 -37.07
C ASP A 523 -2.80 0.58 -35.69
N SER A 524 -2.69 -0.17 -34.57
CA SER A 524 -3.09 0.34 -33.25
C SER A 524 -2.14 -0.08 -32.12
N PRO A 525 -1.39 0.89 -31.55
CA PRO A 525 -0.34 0.62 -30.58
C PRO A 525 -0.67 0.66 -29.06
N TYR A 526 -0.05 -0.19 -28.22
CA TYR A 526 0.12 0.00 -26.77
C TYR A 526 0.75 1.36 -26.46
N ASP A 527 0.13 2.07 -25.52
CA ASP A 527 0.49 3.43 -25.14
C ASP A 527 1.15 3.39 -23.77
N LEU A 528 2.46 3.69 -23.68
CA LEU A 528 3.16 4.01 -22.42
C LEU A 528 2.66 5.36 -21.89
N ASN A 529 1.36 5.44 -21.65
CA ASN A 529 0.69 6.65 -21.26
C ASN A 529 1.00 6.93 -19.79
N PRO A 530 1.65 8.05 -19.44
CA PRO A 530 2.07 8.31 -18.07
C PRO A 530 0.94 8.24 -17.04
N ALA A 531 -0.25 8.73 -17.40
CA ALA A 531 -1.41 8.67 -16.50
C ALA A 531 -1.89 7.23 -16.27
N VAL A 532 -1.86 6.39 -17.31
CA VAL A 532 -2.26 4.98 -17.21
C VAL A 532 -1.22 4.18 -16.43
N LEU A 533 0.08 4.45 -16.64
CA LEU A 533 1.15 3.81 -15.85
C LEU A 533 1.01 4.16 -14.37
N LYS A 534 0.79 5.44 -14.03
CA LYS A 534 0.57 5.85 -12.64
C LYS A 534 -0.65 5.19 -12.04
N GLN A 535 -1.80 5.26 -12.71
CA GLN A 535 -3.03 4.64 -12.20
C GLN A 535 -2.92 3.12 -12.12
N THR A 536 -2.17 2.48 -13.02
CA THR A 536 -1.87 1.04 -12.93
C THR A 536 -1.14 0.75 -11.62
N SER A 537 -0.10 1.52 -11.27
CA SER A 537 0.65 1.32 -10.03
C SER A 537 -0.19 1.51 -8.76
N GLU A 538 -1.32 2.21 -8.83
CA GLU A 538 -2.25 2.35 -7.69
C GLU A 538 -3.14 1.11 -7.50
N TYR A 539 -3.25 0.24 -8.52
CA TYR A 539 -4.05 -0.99 -8.47
C TYR A 539 -3.20 -2.26 -8.32
N VAL A 540 -1.89 -2.23 -8.51
CA VAL A 540 -1.02 -3.41 -8.47
C VAL A 540 0.03 -3.27 -7.37
N ASP A 541 0.49 -4.38 -6.81
CA ASP A 541 1.56 -4.41 -5.80
C ASP A 541 2.91 -4.03 -6.43
N PHE A 542 3.13 -4.44 -7.68
CA PHE A 542 4.24 -4.00 -8.51
C PHE A 542 3.99 -4.34 -9.99
N ILE A 543 4.79 -3.73 -10.86
CA ILE A 543 4.78 -3.94 -12.31
C ILE A 543 6.05 -4.71 -12.72
N ASN A 544 5.86 -5.86 -13.37
CA ASN A 544 6.90 -6.58 -14.08
C ASN A 544 7.15 -5.88 -15.43
N VAL A 545 8.18 -5.04 -15.50
CA VAL A 545 8.53 -4.30 -16.71
C VAL A 545 9.37 -5.19 -17.64
N MET A 546 8.79 -5.61 -18.76
CA MET A 546 9.41 -6.45 -19.78
C MET A 546 10.48 -5.68 -20.56
N SER A 547 11.64 -5.50 -19.92
CA SER A 547 12.79 -4.73 -20.42
C SER A 547 13.72 -5.56 -21.31
N TYR A 548 13.12 -6.20 -22.31
CA TYR A 548 13.75 -7.04 -23.32
C TYR A 548 12.93 -7.01 -24.61
N ASP A 549 13.27 -7.85 -25.60
CA ASP A 549 12.65 -7.85 -26.92
C ASP A 549 12.71 -6.49 -27.63
N TYR A 550 13.76 -5.70 -27.37
CA TYR A 550 13.99 -4.44 -28.08
C TYR A 550 14.36 -4.66 -29.55
N HIS A 551 15.11 -5.73 -29.81
CA HIS A 551 15.59 -6.14 -31.12
C HIS A 551 15.52 -7.65 -31.26
N GLY A 552 15.11 -8.15 -32.42
CA GLY A 552 14.72 -9.56 -32.56
C GLY A 552 14.42 -9.99 -34.00
N PRO A 553 13.82 -11.18 -34.19
CA PRO A 553 13.67 -11.81 -35.50
C PRO A 553 12.77 -11.04 -36.49
N TRP A 554 12.06 -10.01 -36.04
CA TRP A 554 11.35 -9.06 -36.90
C TRP A 554 12.29 -8.12 -37.67
N GLU A 555 13.60 -8.08 -37.36
CA GLU A 555 14.59 -7.23 -37.99
C GLU A 555 15.62 -8.00 -38.84
N GLN A 556 16.11 -7.36 -39.91
CA GLN A 556 17.19 -7.89 -40.77
C GLN A 556 18.59 -7.39 -40.35
N LYS A 557 18.68 -6.69 -39.22
CA LYS A 557 19.92 -6.12 -38.70
C LYS A 557 20.11 -6.63 -37.28
N THR A 558 21.29 -7.16 -36.99
CA THR A 558 21.66 -7.60 -35.64
C THR A 558 21.74 -6.42 -34.69
N ASN A 559 21.19 -6.55 -33.49
CA ASN A 559 21.33 -5.57 -32.42
C ASN A 559 21.08 -6.26 -31.07
N HIS A 560 21.08 -5.49 -29.98
CA HIS A 560 20.94 -6.04 -28.63
C HIS A 560 19.48 -6.16 -28.19
N GLN A 561 19.04 -7.35 -27.78
CA GLN A 561 17.63 -7.54 -27.39
C GLN A 561 17.25 -6.89 -26.04
N ALA A 562 18.22 -6.67 -25.16
CA ALA A 562 18.00 -6.28 -23.76
C ALA A 562 19.09 -5.34 -23.23
N ALA A 563 19.63 -4.48 -24.11
CA ALA A 563 20.67 -3.52 -23.77
C ALA A 563 20.31 -2.65 -22.57
N LEU A 564 21.21 -2.53 -21.58
CA LEU A 564 20.98 -1.66 -20.43
C LEU A 564 20.92 -0.19 -20.84
N TYR A 565 21.85 0.23 -21.70
CA TYR A 565 21.91 1.56 -22.29
C TYR A 565 22.00 1.50 -23.81
N LYS A 566 21.84 2.64 -24.48
CA LYS A 566 21.99 2.72 -25.94
C LYS A 566 23.43 2.35 -26.38
N ASN A 567 23.54 1.51 -27.42
CA ASN A 567 24.78 1.36 -28.17
C ASN A 567 25.19 2.69 -28.86
N SER A 568 26.40 3.18 -28.62
CA SER A 568 26.85 4.50 -29.12
C SER A 568 26.95 4.61 -30.65
N ASN A 569 27.05 3.48 -31.34
CA ASN A 569 27.13 3.39 -32.80
C ASN A 569 25.79 3.05 -33.45
N ASP A 570 24.75 2.73 -32.66
CA ASP A 570 23.43 2.49 -33.22
C ASP A 570 22.74 3.81 -33.57
N ASN A 571 22.46 3.93 -34.87
CA ASN A 571 21.77 5.05 -35.47
C ASN A 571 20.43 4.61 -36.08
N SER A 572 19.94 3.42 -35.69
CA SER A 572 18.62 2.95 -36.06
C SER A 572 17.53 3.90 -35.53
N TYR A 573 16.37 3.85 -36.16
CA TYR A 573 15.23 4.63 -35.75
C TYR A 573 14.83 4.28 -34.32
N ASN A 574 14.62 5.30 -33.47
CA ASN A 574 14.34 5.16 -32.04
C ASN A 574 15.40 4.44 -31.18
N SER A 575 16.63 4.24 -31.68
CA SER A 575 17.75 3.65 -30.90
C SER A 575 17.96 4.27 -29.51
N ASP A 576 17.69 5.56 -29.31
CA ASP A 576 17.76 6.22 -27.99
C ASP A 576 16.78 5.65 -26.95
N LYS A 577 15.73 4.95 -27.40
CA LYS A 577 14.61 4.48 -26.58
C LYS A 577 14.55 2.97 -26.40
N LEU A 578 15.34 2.22 -27.19
CA LEU A 578 15.32 0.76 -27.23
C LEU A 578 16.37 0.18 -26.28
N ASN A 579 16.22 0.50 -25.01
CA ASN A 579 17.10 0.06 -23.93
C ASN A 579 16.39 0.11 -22.58
N VAL A 580 16.87 -0.71 -21.65
CA VAL A 580 16.30 -0.87 -20.30
C VAL A 580 16.22 0.46 -19.56
N SER A 581 17.31 1.24 -19.57
CA SER A 581 17.37 2.49 -18.82
C SER A 581 16.33 3.51 -19.28
N TRP A 582 16.07 3.59 -20.59
CA TRP A 582 15.03 4.47 -21.11
C TRP A 582 13.65 3.98 -20.68
N GLY A 583 13.36 2.69 -20.86
CA GLY A 583 12.08 2.08 -20.51
C GLY A 583 11.72 2.30 -19.05
N ILE A 584 12.63 1.96 -18.13
CA ILE A 584 12.44 2.16 -16.68
C ILE A 584 12.23 3.63 -16.33
N GLN A 585 12.97 4.54 -16.98
CA GLN A 585 12.82 5.97 -16.71
C GLN A 585 11.44 6.51 -17.10
N GLU A 586 10.75 5.92 -18.08
CA GLU A 586 9.39 6.34 -18.42
C GLU A 586 8.38 6.01 -17.32
N TYR A 587 8.52 4.86 -16.65
CA TYR A 587 7.69 4.50 -15.49
C TYR A 587 7.95 5.46 -14.32
N LEU A 588 9.24 5.74 -14.04
CA LEU A 588 9.62 6.70 -13.01
C LEU A 588 9.10 8.12 -13.33
N ASN A 589 9.23 8.57 -14.58
CA ASN A 589 8.73 9.87 -15.03
C ASN A 589 7.21 9.97 -15.00
N ALA A 590 6.52 8.84 -15.17
CA ALA A 590 5.08 8.76 -15.00
C ALA A 590 4.64 8.87 -13.54
N GLY A 591 5.57 8.75 -12.58
CA GLY A 591 5.32 8.84 -11.15
C GLY A 591 5.02 7.49 -10.49
N VAL A 592 5.34 6.37 -11.15
CA VAL A 592 5.35 5.05 -10.51
C VAL A 592 6.48 5.05 -9.48
N ASP A 593 6.19 4.60 -8.26
CA ASP A 593 7.21 4.53 -7.21
C ASP A 593 8.27 3.49 -7.60
N ALA A 594 9.55 3.82 -7.41
CA ALA A 594 10.65 2.97 -7.86
C ALA A 594 10.55 1.53 -7.29
N LYS A 595 10.17 1.41 -6.02
CA LYS A 595 9.96 0.13 -5.33
C LYS A 595 8.85 -0.75 -5.94
N ASP A 596 7.98 -0.19 -6.77
CA ASP A 596 6.88 -0.92 -7.43
C ASP A 596 7.25 -1.32 -8.88
N ILE A 597 8.50 -1.07 -9.30
CA ILE A 597 9.04 -1.43 -10.62
C ILE A 597 9.96 -2.64 -10.48
N VAL A 598 9.67 -3.72 -11.20
CA VAL A 598 10.49 -4.94 -11.25
C VAL A 598 11.07 -5.11 -12.65
N LEU A 599 12.39 -5.10 -12.76
CA LEU A 599 13.15 -5.11 -14.01
C LEU A 599 13.20 -6.52 -14.63
N GLY A 600 12.76 -6.66 -15.87
CA GLY A 600 12.76 -7.94 -16.60
C GLY A 600 14.09 -8.30 -17.27
N VAL A 601 14.51 -9.55 -17.12
CA VAL A 601 15.71 -10.11 -17.76
C VAL A 601 15.37 -11.37 -18.57
N PRO A 602 15.74 -11.44 -19.86
CA PRO A 602 15.49 -12.61 -20.70
C PRO A 602 16.52 -13.71 -20.43
N LEU A 603 16.05 -14.94 -20.21
CA LEU A 603 16.87 -16.16 -20.12
C LEU A 603 16.99 -16.88 -21.48
N TYR A 604 17.03 -16.10 -22.55
CA TYR A 604 17.07 -16.57 -23.93
C TYR A 604 17.83 -15.59 -24.82
N SER A 605 18.04 -15.98 -26.07
CA SER A 605 18.79 -15.22 -27.07
C SER A 605 18.08 -15.19 -28.42
N TYR A 606 18.21 -14.08 -29.15
CA TYR A 606 17.87 -14.01 -30.58
C TYR A 606 19.12 -14.13 -31.43
N SER A 607 18.97 -14.76 -32.60
CA SER A 607 20.08 -15.08 -33.47
C SER A 607 19.83 -14.76 -34.94
N TRP A 608 20.92 -14.44 -35.65
CA TRP A 608 20.94 -14.20 -37.09
C TRP A 608 22.05 -15.01 -37.74
N THR A 609 21.83 -15.40 -38.99
CA THR A 609 22.79 -16.10 -39.84
C THR A 609 23.15 -15.24 -41.05
N GLY A 610 24.28 -15.53 -41.71
CA GLY A 610 24.74 -14.73 -42.85
C GLY A 610 25.15 -13.31 -42.46
N VAL A 611 25.54 -13.12 -41.20
CA VAL A 611 25.96 -11.83 -40.63
C VAL A 611 27.41 -11.57 -41.02
N ASN A 612 27.64 -10.51 -41.78
CA ASN A 612 29.00 -10.08 -42.11
C ASN A 612 29.76 -9.65 -40.83
N PRO A 613 31.08 -9.80 -40.77
CA PRO A 613 31.86 -9.47 -39.56
C PRO A 613 31.90 -7.97 -39.20
N GLY A 614 31.58 -7.08 -40.13
CA GLY A 614 31.63 -5.63 -39.89
C GLY A 614 33.05 -5.08 -39.70
N ALA A 615 33.17 -3.82 -39.27
CA ALA A 615 34.46 -3.16 -39.11
C ALA A 615 35.27 -3.67 -37.89
N ASN A 616 34.57 -4.21 -36.89
CA ASN A 616 35.15 -4.68 -35.64
C ASN A 616 35.33 -6.20 -35.58
N ASN A 617 34.97 -6.92 -36.66
CA ASN A 617 34.96 -8.38 -36.74
C ASN A 617 33.99 -9.11 -35.80
N ASP A 618 32.98 -8.41 -35.30
CA ASP A 618 32.09 -8.86 -34.22
C ASP A 618 30.63 -9.10 -34.68
N GLY A 619 30.30 -8.81 -35.94
CA GLY A 619 28.96 -9.00 -36.49
C GLY A 619 27.88 -8.07 -35.93
N LEU A 620 28.22 -7.16 -35.00
CA LEU A 620 27.25 -6.26 -34.37
C LEU A 620 26.82 -5.13 -35.34
N LEU A 621 25.53 -4.78 -35.30
CA LEU A 621 24.90 -3.80 -36.20
C LEU A 621 25.06 -4.13 -37.70
N GLN A 622 25.22 -5.40 -38.06
CA GLN A 622 25.35 -5.85 -39.44
C GLN A 622 24.03 -6.44 -39.97
N SER A 623 23.88 -6.46 -41.30
CA SER A 623 22.76 -7.17 -41.92
C SER A 623 22.93 -8.68 -41.79
N GLY A 624 21.83 -9.37 -41.51
CA GLY A 624 21.76 -10.82 -41.40
C GLY A 624 20.34 -11.32 -41.63
N THR A 625 20.22 -12.63 -41.81
CA THR A 625 18.92 -13.30 -41.89
C THR A 625 18.54 -13.79 -40.50
N PRO A 626 17.44 -13.31 -39.89
CA PRO A 626 17.02 -13.79 -38.58
C PRO A 626 16.71 -15.29 -38.66
N VAL A 627 17.12 -16.04 -37.64
CA VAL A 627 16.79 -17.47 -37.54
C VAL A 627 15.27 -17.59 -37.30
N PRO A 628 14.49 -18.24 -38.19
CA PRO A 628 13.03 -18.20 -38.10
C PRO A 628 12.45 -19.00 -36.92
N GLY A 629 11.33 -18.50 -36.39
CA GLY A 629 10.50 -19.15 -35.36
C GLY A 629 10.60 -18.45 -34.01
N GLU A 630 9.57 -18.62 -33.17
CA GLU A 630 9.51 -18.21 -31.75
C GLU A 630 10.64 -18.84 -30.87
N ASN A 631 11.59 -19.55 -31.48
CA ASN A 631 12.69 -20.24 -30.83
C ASN A 631 13.86 -19.30 -30.58
N ALA A 632 13.67 -18.39 -29.64
CA ALA A 632 14.80 -17.87 -28.92
C ALA A 632 15.65 -19.04 -28.38
N ILE A 633 16.97 -19.01 -28.60
CA ILE A 633 17.85 -20.05 -28.04
C ILE A 633 18.00 -19.75 -26.56
N LEU A 634 17.53 -20.66 -25.70
CA LEU A 634 17.63 -20.51 -24.25
C LEU A 634 19.09 -20.26 -23.82
N TYR A 635 19.28 -19.48 -22.75
CA TYR A 635 20.61 -19.13 -22.26
C TYR A 635 21.46 -20.38 -21.99
N LYS A 636 20.88 -21.41 -21.35
CA LYS A 636 21.54 -22.70 -21.11
C LYS A 636 22.02 -23.41 -22.38
N ASP A 637 21.29 -23.27 -23.48
CA ASP A 637 21.61 -23.94 -24.76
C ASP A 637 22.63 -23.15 -25.58
N LEU A 638 22.67 -21.83 -25.40
CA LEU A 638 23.71 -20.98 -25.96
C LEU A 638 25.03 -21.10 -25.19
N TYR A 639 24.97 -21.29 -23.87
CA TYR A 639 26.11 -21.26 -22.97
C TYR A 639 27.27 -22.17 -23.42
N ASP A 640 26.98 -23.42 -23.81
CA ASP A 640 28.00 -24.38 -24.24
C ASP A 640 28.70 -24.00 -25.56
N LYS A 641 28.10 -23.10 -26.34
CA LYS A 641 28.71 -22.57 -27.58
C LYS A 641 29.67 -21.42 -27.31
N ILE A 642 29.51 -20.69 -26.20
CA ILE A 642 30.31 -19.49 -25.91
C ILE A 642 31.79 -19.88 -25.78
N ASP A 643 32.65 -19.18 -26.52
CA ASP A 643 34.11 -19.43 -26.59
C ASP A 643 34.49 -20.86 -27.04
N THR A 644 33.58 -21.57 -27.71
CA THR A 644 33.83 -22.88 -28.32
C THR A 644 33.52 -22.87 -29.81
N ASN A 645 34.13 -23.78 -30.59
CA ASN A 645 33.83 -24.00 -32.01
C ASN A 645 33.84 -22.73 -32.90
N GLY A 646 34.63 -21.72 -32.55
CA GLY A 646 34.76 -20.47 -33.30
C GLY A 646 33.73 -19.39 -32.97
N TYR A 647 32.83 -19.63 -32.01
CA TYR A 647 32.06 -18.56 -31.38
C TYR A 647 32.96 -17.83 -30.39
N GLU A 648 32.95 -16.52 -30.45
CA GLU A 648 33.72 -15.65 -29.55
C GLU A 648 32.74 -14.73 -28.81
N ARG A 649 32.90 -14.64 -27.48
CA ARG A 649 32.14 -13.68 -26.67
C ARG A 649 32.68 -12.26 -26.89
N TYR A 650 31.77 -11.34 -27.17
CA TYR A 650 32.02 -9.91 -27.24
C TYR A 650 31.24 -9.17 -26.16
N TRP A 651 31.70 -7.98 -25.83
CA TRP A 651 31.06 -7.09 -24.86
C TRP A 651 30.88 -5.71 -25.47
N ASP A 652 29.68 -5.14 -25.32
CA ASP A 652 29.41 -3.77 -25.70
C ASP A 652 29.52 -2.84 -24.49
N ASP A 653 30.61 -2.08 -24.42
CA ASP A 653 30.86 -1.13 -23.33
C ASP A 653 29.81 -0.01 -23.23
N SER A 654 29.17 0.37 -24.33
CA SER A 654 28.15 1.42 -24.31
C SER A 654 26.79 0.89 -23.88
N ALA A 655 26.45 -0.34 -24.30
CA ALA A 655 25.16 -0.97 -24.01
C ALA A 655 25.15 -1.81 -22.72
N GLN A 656 26.34 -2.15 -22.19
CA GLN A 656 26.56 -2.97 -20.99
C GLN A 656 25.93 -4.37 -21.08
N VAL A 657 26.03 -5.00 -22.25
CA VAL A 657 25.52 -6.36 -22.51
C VAL A 657 26.49 -7.18 -23.38
N PRO A 658 26.49 -8.52 -23.23
CA PRO A 658 27.29 -9.39 -24.07
C PRO A 658 26.56 -9.72 -25.38
N TYR A 659 27.33 -10.24 -26.32
CA TYR A 659 26.83 -10.92 -27.51
C TYR A 659 27.89 -11.92 -27.97
N VAL A 660 27.53 -12.84 -28.85
CA VAL A 660 28.45 -13.86 -29.36
C VAL A 660 28.39 -13.90 -30.87
N TYR A 661 29.56 -14.01 -31.50
CA TYR A 661 29.66 -14.06 -32.95
C TYR A 661 30.64 -15.15 -33.40
N ASN A 662 30.26 -15.88 -34.45
CA ASN A 662 31.11 -16.84 -35.12
C ASN A 662 31.35 -16.38 -36.55
N SER A 663 32.56 -15.89 -36.83
CA SER A 663 32.91 -15.36 -38.16
C SER A 663 32.97 -16.42 -39.26
N GLN A 664 33.11 -17.70 -38.91
CA GLN A 664 33.18 -18.81 -39.88
C GLN A 664 31.78 -19.23 -40.32
N THR A 665 30.84 -19.36 -39.39
CA THR A 665 29.44 -19.69 -39.67
C THR A 665 28.57 -18.47 -39.94
N GLN A 666 29.09 -17.27 -39.69
CA GLN A 666 28.39 -15.98 -39.80
C GLN A 666 27.14 -15.91 -38.92
N GLU A 667 27.25 -16.48 -37.72
CA GLU A 667 26.16 -16.53 -36.74
C GLU A 667 26.40 -15.50 -35.63
N PHE A 668 25.38 -14.70 -35.33
CA PHE A 668 25.37 -13.71 -34.25
C PHE A 668 24.23 -14.04 -33.29
N SER A 669 24.47 -13.95 -31.99
CA SER A 669 23.42 -14.04 -30.96
C SER A 669 23.57 -12.95 -29.90
N THR A 670 22.46 -12.32 -29.51
CA THR A 670 22.37 -11.35 -28.40
C THR A 670 21.66 -11.99 -27.20
N TYR A 671 22.24 -11.84 -26.01
CA TYR A 671 21.82 -12.57 -24.81
C TYR A 671 22.25 -11.83 -23.54
N GLU A 672 21.88 -12.37 -22.39
CA GLU A 672 22.32 -11.91 -21.07
C GLU A 672 23.32 -12.89 -20.46
N ASP A 673 24.28 -12.38 -19.69
CA ASP A 673 25.14 -13.21 -18.87
C ASP A 673 25.30 -12.64 -17.47
N LYS A 674 26.12 -13.31 -16.66
CA LYS A 674 26.40 -12.87 -15.29
C LYS A 674 26.90 -11.43 -15.20
N GLN A 675 27.69 -10.96 -16.17
CA GLN A 675 28.24 -9.60 -16.16
C GLN A 675 27.13 -8.58 -16.43
N SER A 676 26.24 -8.82 -17.41
CA SER A 676 25.12 -7.91 -17.67
C SER A 676 24.08 -7.91 -16.56
N VAL A 677 23.78 -9.06 -15.96
CA VAL A 677 22.87 -9.16 -14.81
C VAL A 677 23.42 -8.39 -13.61
N LEU A 678 24.72 -8.49 -13.31
CA LEU A 678 25.34 -7.67 -12.26
C LEU A 678 25.25 -6.16 -12.57
N GLY A 679 25.48 -5.76 -13.83
CA GLY A 679 25.31 -4.36 -14.23
C GLY A 679 23.87 -3.86 -14.12
N LYS A 680 22.88 -4.71 -14.42
CA LYS A 680 21.45 -4.42 -14.24
C LYS A 680 21.05 -4.35 -12.78
N ILE A 681 21.66 -5.19 -11.93
CA ILE A 681 21.51 -5.09 -10.47
C ILE A 681 22.05 -3.73 -10.01
N ASP A 682 23.28 -3.35 -10.37
CA ASP A 682 23.84 -2.04 -9.99
C ASP A 682 22.94 -0.87 -10.44
N TYR A 683 22.39 -0.94 -11.66
CA TYR A 683 21.42 0.04 -12.15
C TYR A 683 20.13 0.06 -11.32
N LEU A 684 19.57 -1.12 -11.05
CA LEU A 684 18.40 -1.29 -10.20
C LEU A 684 18.62 -0.71 -8.80
N GLU A 685 19.79 -0.93 -8.19
CA GLU A 685 20.12 -0.37 -6.88
C GLU A 685 20.20 1.16 -6.94
N GLN A 686 20.81 1.69 -8.00
CA GLN A 686 20.95 3.13 -8.23
C GLN A 686 19.60 3.84 -8.42
N GLN A 687 18.64 3.18 -9.07
CA GLN A 687 17.29 3.70 -9.28
C GLN A 687 16.32 3.34 -8.15
N GLU A 688 16.78 2.61 -7.12
CA GLU A 688 15.98 2.16 -5.99
C GLU A 688 14.78 1.28 -6.40
N LEU A 689 14.93 0.46 -7.45
CA LEU A 689 13.80 -0.35 -7.95
C LEU A 689 13.44 -1.50 -7.02
N GLY A 690 12.20 -1.99 -7.16
CA GLY A 690 11.61 -3.05 -6.35
C GLY A 690 12.27 -4.41 -6.48
N GLY A 691 12.84 -4.73 -7.64
CA GLY A 691 13.48 -6.02 -7.86
C GLY A 691 13.70 -6.37 -9.33
N MET A 692 14.00 -7.63 -9.59
CA MET A 692 14.26 -8.19 -10.90
C MET A 692 13.43 -9.47 -11.10
N PHE A 693 12.93 -9.69 -12.31
CA PHE A 693 12.32 -10.95 -12.70
C PHE A 693 12.95 -11.54 -13.95
N PHE A 694 12.77 -12.85 -14.16
CA PHE A 694 13.33 -13.58 -15.28
C PHE A 694 12.25 -14.24 -16.15
N TRP A 695 12.30 -13.99 -17.47
CA TRP A 695 11.52 -14.71 -18.48
C TRP A 695 12.44 -15.63 -19.30
N HIS A 696 12.39 -16.95 -19.16
CA HIS A 696 11.68 -17.70 -18.13
C HIS A 696 12.61 -18.76 -17.53
N LEU A 697 12.27 -19.29 -16.34
CA LEU A 697 13.19 -20.10 -15.52
C LEU A 697 13.79 -21.32 -16.22
N GLY A 698 13.04 -21.93 -17.14
CA GLY A 698 13.51 -23.05 -17.97
C GLY A 698 14.74 -22.71 -18.82
N GLY A 699 15.05 -21.44 -19.04
CA GLY A 699 16.20 -20.99 -19.82
C GLY A 699 17.52 -20.86 -19.07
N ASP A 700 17.51 -20.85 -17.73
CA ASP A 700 18.73 -20.67 -16.94
C ASP A 700 19.59 -21.95 -16.86
N LEU A 701 20.85 -21.78 -16.46
CA LEU A 701 21.73 -22.87 -16.07
C LEU A 701 21.25 -23.53 -14.77
N PRO A 702 21.70 -24.77 -14.45
CA PRO A 702 21.46 -25.35 -13.14
C PRO A 702 21.83 -24.35 -12.03
N ILE A 703 20.97 -24.18 -11.02
CA ILE A 703 21.10 -23.09 -10.04
C ILE A 703 22.43 -23.09 -9.26
N ASN A 704 23.08 -24.24 -9.15
CA ASN A 704 24.39 -24.39 -8.51
C ASN A 704 25.58 -24.03 -9.43
N ASN A 705 25.32 -23.77 -10.71
CA ASN A 705 26.30 -23.24 -11.65
C ASN A 705 26.62 -21.79 -11.25
N PRO A 706 27.90 -21.41 -11.15
CA PRO A 706 28.29 -20.04 -10.81
C PRO A 706 27.83 -18.98 -11.81
N ASP A 707 27.44 -19.37 -13.02
CA ASP A 707 26.96 -18.48 -14.08
C ASP A 707 25.43 -18.52 -14.24
N SER A 708 24.70 -19.22 -13.36
CA SER A 708 23.24 -19.08 -13.29
C SER A 708 22.86 -17.61 -13.01
N LEU A 709 21.98 -17.07 -13.84
CA LEU A 709 21.55 -15.68 -13.78
C LEU A 709 20.59 -15.46 -12.61
N VAL A 710 19.69 -16.42 -12.36
CA VAL A 710 18.78 -16.41 -11.21
C VAL A 710 19.57 -16.47 -9.91
N ASN A 711 20.54 -17.38 -9.79
CA ASN A 711 21.39 -17.48 -8.60
C ASN A 711 22.24 -16.21 -8.40
N THR A 712 22.71 -15.60 -9.49
CA THR A 712 23.45 -14.33 -9.43
C THR A 712 22.58 -13.24 -8.80
N ALA A 713 21.34 -13.07 -9.24
CA ALA A 713 20.42 -12.10 -8.64
C ALA A 713 20.06 -12.43 -7.19
N ALA A 714 19.70 -13.68 -6.90
CA ALA A 714 19.38 -14.12 -5.53
C ALA A 714 20.53 -13.83 -4.55
N SER A 715 21.78 -14.09 -4.95
CA SER A 715 22.96 -13.85 -4.12
C SER A 715 23.24 -12.38 -3.79
N LYS A 716 22.58 -11.45 -4.47
CA LYS A 716 22.74 -10.01 -4.33
C LYS A 716 21.53 -9.32 -3.72
N LEU A 717 20.33 -9.77 -4.09
CA LEU A 717 19.08 -9.08 -3.80
C LEU A 717 18.33 -9.68 -2.59
N MET A 718 18.62 -10.91 -2.21
CA MET A 718 17.98 -11.62 -1.09
C MET A 718 18.88 -11.73 0.16
N VAL A 719 19.74 -10.73 0.42
CA VAL A 719 20.81 -10.77 1.44
C VAL A 719 20.44 -10.05 2.74
#